data_AF-F4PY06-F1
#
_entry.id   AF-F4PY06-F1
#
_cell.length_a   1.000
_cell.length_b   1.000
_cell.length_c   1.000
_cell.angle_alpha   90.00
_cell.angle_beta   90.00
_cell.angle_gamma   90.00
#
_symmetry.space_group_name_H-M   'P 1'
#
loop_
_entity.id
_entity.type
_entity.pdbx_description
1 polymer ?
#
loop_
_entity_poly.entity_id
_entity_poly.type
_entity_poly.pdbx_seq_one_letter_code
_entity_poly.pdbx_strand_id
1 'polypeptide(L)'
;MKSILNNRIIISIFVIAFLVIQSYPPTRYYYNKHQQQQQQQQSPSLTQEEEDTIDSISLESLLATDDERFVWRMFSPTAIETKCRVNYYYQNDLSKNIHYIQRHGPIYWNQVGVSTLVLFRFLFFSLMAIDFWNELPRAANYWRGISEFNVPHFTSSSSSTLLYLTNHLPLINDTTFIICAITALFLSVRCAFGFVCTTRFECLFIATIKAWMVLSSQTDNYQHHYLLVLVLFILSTLSFNFNNDKEKNNIIQCPWQIRLLFIQLSIVYFWTSVAKLNESWIDGSVLPRMVGPEFKETLASVLGTISPILADNSMAILSVSTLVAELFLVFALHIPFLYPIVSFTGISMHVLMGSSGLRIGTFSYFMTLFYVFTLPRQFSDLLVGFGLKVYNTIIQLVNLVSIPRNIVSSLFITIGSVGLIYQFIPDPYTNLFISSLVVVIVYSFITSLPLFNNNSEKSYYSSTLFTQCIFTFMTILFILYLSISTPHLRKIYQEKGSIAFSASNYQLAIDNYLIAERLGDREIKGGIGRLVAMDGNEEFEFVGDLGLFLEHFNRWNEAHNLYTKYAQQYPSQLKFQAGLIRYYNQHGQTKELCATIPTVIELAQNELSQQCHSVACSRSKGHAKYVLQIAQSLANNNKCHN
;
A
#
# COMPACT_ATOMS: atom_id res chain seq x y z
N MET A 1 12.33 37.96 -16.81
CA MET A 1 10.99 37.65 -17.37
C MET A 1 11.00 36.47 -18.35
N LYS A 2 11.85 36.44 -19.41
CA LYS A 2 11.87 35.35 -20.40
C LYS A 2 12.02 33.93 -19.82
N SER A 3 12.87 33.69 -18.81
CA SER A 3 13.03 32.33 -18.25
C SER A 3 11.83 31.86 -17.42
N ILE A 4 11.10 32.79 -16.78
CA ILE A 4 9.88 32.48 -16.00
C ILE A 4 8.74 32.11 -16.97
N LEU A 5 8.67 32.78 -18.12
CA LEU A 5 7.67 32.50 -19.16
C LEU A 5 7.91 31.11 -19.79
N ASN A 6 9.17 30.77 -20.11
CA ASN A 6 9.53 29.44 -20.63
C ASN A 6 9.16 28.32 -19.66
N ASN A 7 9.44 28.48 -18.36
CA ASN A 7 9.12 27.45 -17.37
C ASN A 7 7.60 27.23 -17.22
N ARG A 8 6.79 28.30 -17.32
CA ARG A 8 5.33 28.19 -17.27
C ARG A 8 4.76 27.47 -18.49
N ILE A 9 5.28 27.75 -19.68
CA ILE A 9 4.84 27.09 -20.92
C ILE A 9 5.17 25.60 -20.88
N ILE A 10 6.39 25.24 -20.46
CA ILE A 10 6.81 23.83 -20.35
C ILE A 10 5.92 23.07 -19.34
N ILE A 11 5.64 23.66 -18.18
CA ILE A 11 4.77 23.05 -17.16
C ILE A 11 3.34 22.90 -17.71
N SER A 12 2.78 23.92 -18.37
CA SER A 12 1.43 23.83 -18.95
C SER A 12 1.35 22.77 -20.04
N ILE A 13 2.34 22.68 -20.93
CA ILE A 13 2.40 21.63 -21.96
C ILE A 13 2.49 20.25 -21.32
N PHE A 14 3.34 20.08 -20.29
CA PHE A 14 3.45 18.81 -19.58
C PHE A 14 2.14 18.40 -18.89
N VAL A 15 1.48 19.33 -18.20
CA VAL A 15 0.20 19.08 -17.53
C VAL A 15 -0.90 18.74 -18.55
N ILE A 16 -1.00 19.47 -19.66
CA ILE A 16 -1.99 19.20 -20.71
C ILE A 16 -1.71 17.84 -21.36
N ALA A 17 -0.46 17.56 -21.74
CA ALA A 17 -0.08 16.28 -22.33
C ALA A 17 -0.37 15.13 -21.37
N PHE A 18 -0.06 15.29 -20.08
CA PHE A 18 -0.35 14.32 -19.05
C PHE A 18 -1.86 14.07 -18.89
N LEU A 19 -2.67 15.13 -18.79
CA LEU A 19 -4.13 15.01 -18.70
C LEU A 19 -4.72 14.29 -19.92
N VAL A 20 -4.27 14.64 -21.14
CA VAL A 20 -4.72 13.98 -22.39
C VAL A 20 -4.32 12.51 -22.44
N ILE A 21 -3.07 12.19 -22.10
CA ILE A 21 -2.56 10.80 -22.10
C ILE A 21 -3.29 9.96 -21.05
N GLN A 22 -3.61 10.52 -19.89
CA GLN A 22 -4.32 9.81 -18.83
C GLN A 22 -5.82 9.66 -19.13
N SER A 23 -6.47 10.67 -19.70
CA SER A 23 -7.90 10.62 -19.99
C SER A 23 -8.25 9.80 -21.23
N TYR A 24 -7.32 9.67 -22.19
CA TYR A 24 -7.60 9.04 -23.48
C TYR A 24 -7.92 7.53 -23.41
N PRO A 25 -7.12 6.66 -22.74
CA PRO A 25 -7.40 5.23 -22.70
C PRO A 25 -8.73 4.87 -22.01
N PRO A 26 -9.08 5.42 -20.83
CA PRO A 26 -10.39 5.18 -20.21
C PRO A 26 -11.52 5.66 -21.11
N THR A 27 -11.46 6.90 -21.61
CA THR A 27 -12.52 7.49 -22.44
C THR A 27 -12.77 6.65 -23.70
N ARG A 28 -11.71 6.16 -24.35
CA ARG A 28 -11.81 5.30 -25.53
C ARG A 28 -12.37 3.92 -25.21
N TYR A 29 -11.94 3.30 -24.10
CA TYR A 29 -12.48 2.01 -23.65
C TYR A 29 -14.00 2.09 -23.43
N TYR A 30 -14.50 3.12 -22.74
CA TYR A 30 -15.94 3.26 -22.50
C TYR A 30 -16.73 3.61 -23.74
N TYR A 31 -16.18 4.46 -24.62
CA TYR A 31 -16.81 4.75 -25.90
C TYR A 31 -17.06 3.44 -26.68
N ASN A 32 -16.07 2.54 -26.69
CA ASN A 32 -16.21 1.24 -27.35
C ASN A 32 -17.19 0.31 -26.63
N LYS A 33 -17.17 0.26 -25.29
CA LYS A 33 -18.11 -0.57 -24.51
C LYS A 33 -19.56 -0.11 -24.68
N HIS A 34 -19.79 1.20 -24.72
CA HIS A 34 -21.10 1.78 -24.98
C HIS A 34 -21.60 1.44 -26.39
N GLN A 35 -20.73 1.50 -27.40
CA GLN A 35 -21.05 1.05 -28.77
C GLN A 35 -21.42 -0.44 -28.80
N GLN A 36 -20.73 -1.30 -28.04
CA GLN A 36 -21.04 -2.73 -27.94
C GLN A 36 -22.38 -2.98 -27.24
N GLN A 37 -22.69 -2.26 -26.16
CA GLN A 37 -23.98 -2.38 -25.46
C GLN A 37 -25.15 -1.93 -26.35
N GLN A 38 -24.97 -0.86 -27.14
CA GLN A 38 -25.95 -0.43 -28.13
C GLN A 38 -26.18 -1.47 -29.24
N GLN A 39 -25.13 -2.22 -29.62
CA GLN A 39 -25.24 -3.33 -30.57
C GLN A 39 -25.91 -4.57 -29.96
N GLN A 40 -25.66 -4.87 -28.69
CA GLN A 40 -26.28 -6.01 -28.00
C GLN A 40 -27.76 -5.78 -27.69
N GLN A 41 -28.18 -4.54 -27.41
CA GLN A 41 -29.60 -4.20 -27.26
C GLN A 41 -30.41 -4.31 -28.57
N GLN A 42 -29.76 -4.51 -29.72
CA GLN A 42 -30.41 -4.78 -31.00
C GLN A 42 -30.49 -6.27 -31.34
N SER A 43 -30.00 -7.16 -30.48
CA SER A 43 -30.09 -8.62 -30.68
C SER A 43 -31.31 -9.19 -29.94
N PRO A 44 -32.14 -10.05 -30.58
CA PRO A 44 -33.34 -10.61 -29.97
C PRO A 44 -32.99 -11.50 -28.76
N SER A 45 -33.76 -11.31 -27.69
CA SER A 45 -33.63 -11.95 -26.38
C SER A 45 -33.53 -13.47 -26.47
N LEU A 46 -32.40 -14.03 -26.01
CA LEU A 46 -32.29 -15.44 -25.65
C LEU A 46 -33.18 -15.71 -24.43
N THR A 47 -34.00 -16.75 -24.56
CA THR A 47 -34.99 -17.22 -23.59
C THR A 47 -34.35 -17.67 -22.27
N GLN A 48 -34.95 -17.19 -21.17
CA GLN A 48 -34.68 -17.58 -19.80
C GLN A 48 -35.13 -19.03 -19.56
N GLU A 49 -34.20 -19.98 -19.55
CA GLU A 49 -34.43 -21.32 -19.01
C GLU A 49 -33.08 -21.93 -18.62
N GLU A 50 -32.48 -21.45 -17.53
CA GLU A 50 -31.44 -22.16 -16.78
C GLU A 50 -31.19 -21.44 -15.45
N GLU A 51 -32.08 -21.69 -14.49
CA GLU A 51 -31.88 -21.33 -13.09
C GLU A 51 -32.36 -22.53 -12.27
N ASP A 52 -31.50 -23.53 -12.08
CA ASP A 52 -31.70 -24.52 -11.02
C ASP A 52 -30.43 -25.34 -10.66
N THR A 53 -30.31 -25.57 -9.35
CA THR A 53 -29.39 -26.44 -8.58
C THR A 53 -28.02 -25.89 -8.15
N ILE A 54 -27.99 -25.40 -6.90
CA ILE A 54 -26.82 -24.95 -6.12
C ILE A 54 -25.99 -26.14 -5.57
N ASP A 55 -26.50 -27.38 -5.65
CA ASP A 55 -25.88 -28.56 -5.01
C ASP A 55 -24.86 -29.32 -5.90
N SER A 56 -24.60 -28.87 -7.13
CA SER A 56 -23.59 -29.48 -8.03
C SER A 56 -22.42 -28.57 -8.34
N ILE A 57 -22.18 -27.56 -7.51
CA ILE A 57 -21.04 -26.66 -7.68
C ILE A 57 -19.75 -27.48 -7.50
N SER A 58 -19.06 -27.74 -8.61
CA SER A 58 -17.73 -28.35 -8.58
C SER A 58 -16.81 -27.48 -7.73
N LEU A 59 -15.77 -28.09 -7.12
CA LEU A 59 -14.75 -27.34 -6.38
C LEU A 59 -14.19 -26.18 -7.24
N GLU A 60 -14.11 -26.34 -8.56
CA GLU A 60 -13.74 -25.27 -9.51
C GLU A 60 -14.74 -24.10 -9.56
N SER A 61 -16.05 -24.34 -9.46
CA SER A 61 -17.08 -23.30 -9.44
C SER A 61 -17.18 -22.57 -8.08
N LEU A 62 -16.93 -23.28 -6.97
CA LEU A 62 -16.80 -22.66 -5.65
C LEU A 62 -15.55 -21.76 -5.56
N LEU A 63 -14.48 -22.13 -6.28
CA LEU A 63 -13.23 -21.36 -6.37
C LEU A 63 -13.30 -20.19 -7.38
N ALA A 64 -14.25 -20.20 -8.31
CA ALA A 64 -14.42 -19.16 -9.34
C ALA A 64 -15.28 -17.96 -8.87
N THR A 65 -16.05 -18.10 -7.80
CA THR A 65 -16.92 -17.03 -7.25
C THR A 65 -16.18 -16.06 -6.33
N ASP A 66 -14.94 -16.38 -5.95
CA ASP A 66 -14.11 -15.61 -5.01
C ASP A 66 -13.24 -14.52 -5.67
N ASP A 67 -13.51 -14.15 -6.94
CA ASP A 67 -12.72 -13.13 -7.61
C ASP A 67 -13.14 -11.71 -7.19
N GLU A 68 -12.81 -11.33 -5.95
CA GLU A 68 -12.86 -9.94 -5.45
C GLU A 68 -12.15 -8.99 -6.44
N ARG A 69 -11.17 -9.45 -7.23
CA ARG A 69 -10.47 -8.63 -8.24
C ARG A 69 -11.40 -8.18 -9.37
N PHE A 70 -12.51 -8.88 -9.62
CA PHE A 70 -13.50 -8.50 -10.63
C PHE A 70 -14.37 -7.33 -10.17
N VAL A 71 -14.73 -7.27 -8.88
CA VAL A 71 -15.49 -6.15 -8.29
C VAL A 71 -14.67 -4.86 -8.32
N TRP A 72 -13.35 -4.92 -8.13
CA TRP A 72 -12.47 -3.75 -8.24
C TRP A 72 -12.22 -3.29 -9.69
N ARG A 73 -12.37 -4.18 -10.68
CA ARG A 73 -12.39 -3.79 -12.10
C ARG A 73 -13.70 -3.10 -12.52
N MET A 74 -14.78 -3.21 -11.73
CA MET A 74 -16.06 -2.57 -12.02
C MET A 74 -16.15 -1.10 -11.59
N PHE A 75 -15.25 -0.57 -10.74
CA PHE A 75 -15.26 0.86 -10.33
C PHE A 75 -14.65 1.82 -11.36
N SER A 76 -14.85 1.48 -12.62
CA SER A 76 -14.43 2.22 -13.79
C SER A 76 -15.70 2.95 -14.29
N PRO A 77 -15.74 4.29 -14.31
CA PRO A 77 -16.99 5.07 -14.24
C PRO A 77 -18.02 4.69 -15.30
N THR A 78 -19.19 4.25 -14.83
CA THR A 78 -20.44 4.22 -15.57
C THR A 78 -20.95 5.64 -15.81
N ALA A 79 -21.57 5.83 -16.96
CA ALA A 79 -21.85 7.09 -17.64
C ALA A 79 -22.72 8.09 -16.85
N ILE A 80 -22.48 9.39 -17.09
CA ILE A 80 -23.54 10.40 -17.21
C ILE A 80 -23.23 11.31 -18.40
N GLU A 81 -24.13 11.30 -19.38
CA GLU A 81 -24.22 12.29 -20.44
C GLU A 81 -24.63 13.65 -19.86
N THR A 82 -23.73 14.65 -19.91
CA THR A 82 -24.15 16.06 -19.92
C THR A 82 -23.45 16.78 -21.05
N LYS A 83 -24.18 17.03 -22.14
CA LYS A 83 -23.76 17.96 -23.20
C LYS A 83 -23.77 19.39 -22.67
N CYS A 84 -22.70 19.80 -21.98
CA CYS A 84 -22.45 21.22 -21.72
C CYS A 84 -21.69 21.82 -22.92
N ARG A 85 -22.40 22.57 -23.78
CA ARG A 85 -21.76 23.50 -24.72
C ARG A 85 -21.29 24.72 -23.95
N VAL A 86 -19.99 24.87 -23.75
CA VAL A 86 -19.38 26.11 -23.27
C VAL A 86 -19.13 26.99 -24.49
N ASN A 87 -19.97 28.01 -24.68
CA ASN A 87 -19.69 29.10 -25.62
C ASN A 87 -18.67 30.04 -24.96
N TYR A 88 -17.43 30.03 -25.45
CA TYR A 88 -16.44 31.03 -25.09
C TYR A 88 -16.77 32.34 -25.80
N TYR A 89 -17.20 33.36 -25.04
CA TYR A 89 -17.21 34.73 -25.51
C TYR A 89 -15.82 35.34 -25.25
N TYR A 90 -15.05 35.52 -26.32
CA TYR A 90 -13.90 36.42 -26.29
C TYR A 90 -14.44 37.85 -26.36
N GLN A 91 -14.38 38.57 -25.25
CA GLN A 91 -14.62 40.01 -25.22
C GLN A 91 -13.26 40.70 -25.08
N ASN A 92 -12.70 41.07 -26.23
CA ASN A 92 -11.60 42.03 -26.30
C ASN A 92 -12.14 43.46 -26.17
N ASP A 93 -11.24 44.33 -25.71
CA ASP A 93 -11.33 45.78 -25.66
C ASP A 93 -12.16 46.42 -24.54
N LEU A 94 -11.45 46.75 -23.46
CA LEU A 94 -11.60 48.02 -22.75
C LEU A 94 -10.33 48.32 -21.95
N SER A 95 -9.38 48.99 -22.60
CA SER A 95 -8.24 49.66 -21.96
C SER A 95 -8.72 50.90 -21.19
N LYS A 96 -9.25 50.70 -19.98
CA LYS A 96 -9.42 51.79 -19.01
C LYS A 96 -8.19 51.85 -18.11
N ASN A 97 -7.42 52.93 -18.27
CA ASN A 97 -6.37 53.35 -17.33
C ASN A 97 -7.00 53.61 -15.96
N ILE A 98 -6.98 52.59 -15.09
CA ILE A 98 -7.27 52.73 -13.67
C ILE A 98 -5.94 53.00 -12.98
N HIS A 99 -5.78 54.21 -12.44
CA HIS A 99 -4.78 54.49 -11.41
C HIS A 99 -5.06 53.60 -10.21
N TYR A 100 -4.34 52.48 -10.09
CA TYR A 100 -4.37 51.61 -8.92
C TYR A 100 -3.79 52.38 -7.73
N ILE A 101 -4.66 52.78 -6.80
CA ILE A 101 -4.25 53.03 -5.42
C ILE A 101 -3.74 51.68 -4.89
N GLN A 102 -2.42 51.62 -4.70
CA GLN A 102 -1.64 50.46 -4.30
C GLN A 102 -1.86 50.12 -2.81
N ARG A 103 -3.11 49.85 -2.41
CA ARG A 103 -3.47 49.35 -1.07
C ARG A 103 -3.82 47.86 -1.02
N HIS A 104 -3.93 47.20 -2.16
CA HIS A 104 -3.90 45.75 -2.20
C HIS A 104 -2.45 45.32 -2.32
N GLY A 105 -1.81 45.07 -1.17
CA GLY A 105 -0.57 44.29 -1.15
C GLY A 105 -0.79 43.04 -2.01
N PRO A 106 0.22 42.61 -2.80
CA PRO A 106 0.06 41.46 -3.67
C PRO A 106 -0.55 40.32 -2.86
N ILE A 107 -1.48 39.57 -3.44
CA ILE A 107 -2.08 38.39 -2.79
C ILE A 107 -0.92 37.46 -2.41
N TYR A 108 -0.42 37.64 -1.20
CA TYR A 108 0.71 36.91 -0.67
C TYR A 108 0.13 35.55 -0.32
N TRP A 109 0.19 34.65 -1.30
CA TRP A 109 0.15 33.22 -1.01
C TRP A 109 1.05 32.98 0.19
N ASN A 110 0.48 32.38 1.24
CA ASN A 110 1.13 32.21 2.52
C ASN A 110 2.58 31.75 2.32
N GLN A 111 3.49 32.49 2.93
CA GLN A 111 4.89 32.11 2.98
C GLN A 111 4.99 30.79 3.74
N VAL A 112 5.53 29.75 3.10
CA VAL A 112 5.74 28.46 3.76
C VAL A 112 6.99 28.58 4.63
N GLY A 113 6.84 28.29 5.93
CA GLY A 113 7.97 28.30 6.87
C GLY A 113 8.97 27.20 6.54
N VAL A 114 10.26 27.45 6.81
CA VAL A 114 11.32 26.45 6.69
C VAL A 114 10.98 25.22 7.53
N SER A 115 10.51 25.42 8.76
CA SER A 115 10.08 24.36 9.68
C SER A 115 8.98 23.48 9.06
N THR A 116 8.00 24.08 8.39
CA THR A 116 6.94 23.35 7.70
C THR A 116 7.49 22.44 6.60
N LEU A 117 8.46 22.93 5.82
CA LEU A 117 9.11 22.13 4.76
C LEU A 117 9.98 21.01 5.33
N VAL A 118 10.70 21.26 6.43
CA VAL A 118 11.51 20.24 7.12
C VAL A 118 10.60 19.15 7.71
N LEU A 119 9.53 19.55 8.39
CA LEU A 119 8.53 18.63 8.94
C LEU A 119 7.88 17.80 7.84
N PHE A 120 7.41 18.45 6.77
CA PHE A 120 6.82 17.76 5.63
C PHE A 120 7.80 16.76 5.00
N ARG A 121 9.06 17.16 4.77
CA ARG A 121 10.10 16.26 4.24
C ARG A 121 10.26 15.03 5.11
N PHE A 122 10.43 15.23 6.42
CA PHE A 122 10.60 14.13 7.36
C PHE A 122 9.41 13.18 7.31
N LEU A 123 8.19 13.70 7.51
CA LEU A 123 6.97 12.88 7.56
C LEU A 123 6.70 12.17 6.22
N PHE A 124 6.81 12.88 5.10
CA PHE A 124 6.51 12.33 3.77
C PHE A 124 7.47 11.20 3.40
N PHE A 125 8.77 11.41 3.58
CA PHE A 125 9.75 10.39 3.21
C PHE A 125 9.85 9.26 4.24
N SER A 126 9.55 9.50 5.52
CA SER A 126 9.35 8.42 6.51
C SER A 126 8.15 7.55 6.13
N LEU A 127 7.02 8.15 5.75
CA LEU A 127 5.87 7.41 5.27
C LEU A 127 6.16 6.67 3.96
N MET A 128 6.96 7.26 3.06
CA MET A 128 7.43 6.59 1.84
C MET A 128 8.32 5.37 2.13
N ALA A 129 9.17 5.44 3.15
CA ALA A 129 9.93 4.27 3.59
C ALA A 129 9.01 3.15 4.12
N ILE A 130 8.00 3.51 4.92
CA ILE A 130 6.98 2.57 5.42
C ILE A 130 6.15 2.00 4.24
N ASP A 131 5.84 2.82 3.25
CA ASP A 131 5.12 2.40 2.05
C ASP A 131 5.90 1.33 1.29
N PHE A 132 7.17 1.59 0.96
CA PHE A 132 8.03 0.59 0.32
C PHE A 132 8.21 -0.69 1.15
N TRP A 133 8.19 -0.56 2.48
CA TRP A 133 8.23 -1.72 3.37
C TRP A 133 6.96 -2.57 3.23
N ASN A 134 5.80 -1.94 3.29
CA ASN A 134 4.50 -2.60 3.16
C ASN A 134 4.25 -3.13 1.74
N GLU A 135 5.00 -2.66 0.74
CA GLU A 135 4.99 -3.19 -0.62
C GLU A 135 5.73 -4.53 -0.77
N LEU A 136 6.66 -4.88 0.12
CA LEU A 136 7.48 -6.10 -0.03
C LEU A 136 6.66 -7.39 -0.17
N PRO A 137 5.59 -7.64 0.62
CA PRO A 137 4.73 -8.82 0.42
C PRO A 137 4.19 -8.95 -1.01
N ARG A 138 3.89 -7.82 -1.65
CA ARG A 138 3.33 -7.76 -3.01
C ARG A 138 4.32 -8.20 -4.09
N ALA A 139 5.59 -8.46 -3.75
CA ALA A 139 6.57 -9.07 -4.66
C ALA A 139 6.06 -10.37 -5.30
N ALA A 140 5.20 -11.12 -4.60
CA ALA A 140 4.57 -12.34 -5.08
C ALA A 140 3.78 -12.14 -6.39
N ASN A 141 3.18 -10.96 -6.59
CA ASN A 141 2.41 -10.64 -7.79
C ASN A 141 3.28 -10.47 -9.04
N TYR A 142 4.60 -10.25 -8.90
CA TYR A 142 5.55 -10.15 -10.02
C TYR A 142 6.15 -11.48 -10.41
N TRP A 143 5.57 -12.56 -9.90
CA TRP A 143 6.03 -13.89 -10.21
C TRP A 143 5.53 -14.32 -11.59
N ARG A 144 6.38 -14.08 -12.57
CA ARG A 144 6.09 -14.30 -13.99
C ARG A 144 5.93 -15.75 -14.42
N GLY A 145 6.16 -16.71 -13.53
CA GLY A 145 5.87 -18.11 -13.85
C GLY A 145 4.40 -18.34 -14.17
N ILE A 146 3.51 -17.44 -13.74
CA ILE A 146 2.07 -17.66 -13.71
C ILE A 146 1.24 -16.47 -14.25
N SER A 147 1.66 -15.20 -14.05
CA SER A 147 0.92 -14.04 -14.58
C SER A 147 1.61 -13.43 -15.80
N GLU A 148 0.88 -13.33 -16.90
CA GLU A 148 1.32 -12.55 -18.07
C GLU A 148 1.28 -11.04 -17.76
N PHE A 149 2.07 -10.26 -18.52
CA PHE A 149 2.13 -8.80 -18.39
C PHE A 149 0.78 -8.18 -18.77
N ASN A 150 -0.06 -7.93 -17.76
CA ASN A 150 -1.42 -7.44 -17.95
C ASN A 150 -1.43 -5.92 -17.96
N VAL A 151 -1.30 -5.31 -19.14
CA VAL A 151 -1.73 -3.93 -19.34
C VAL A 151 -3.03 -3.95 -20.13
N PRO A 152 -4.18 -4.15 -19.45
CA PRO A 152 -5.49 -4.13 -20.11
C PRO A 152 -5.81 -2.74 -20.71
N HIS A 153 -5.05 -1.71 -20.31
CA HIS A 153 -5.21 -0.34 -20.80
C HIS A 153 -4.70 -0.11 -22.24
N PHE A 154 -3.86 -1.00 -22.78
CA PHE A 154 -3.40 -0.89 -24.16
C PHE A 154 -4.07 -1.95 -25.03
N THR A 155 -5.08 -1.52 -25.80
CA THR A 155 -5.73 -2.40 -26.78
C THR A 155 -4.72 -2.97 -27.76
N SER A 156 -4.87 -4.24 -28.12
CA SER A 156 -3.97 -5.01 -29.01
C SER A 156 -3.66 -4.32 -30.34
N SER A 157 -4.48 -3.36 -30.81
CA SER A 157 -4.25 -2.62 -32.05
C SER A 157 -3.21 -1.50 -31.97
N SER A 158 -2.90 -0.98 -30.78
CA SER A 158 -1.78 -0.03 -30.55
C SER A 158 -0.49 -0.73 -30.07
N SER A 159 -0.47 -2.06 -30.13
CA SER A 159 0.45 -2.87 -29.34
C SER A 159 1.82 -3.11 -29.96
N SER A 160 2.08 -3.00 -31.27
CA SER A 160 3.37 -3.49 -31.78
C SER A 160 4.59 -2.78 -31.18
N THR A 161 4.55 -1.45 -31.02
CA THR A 161 5.65 -0.68 -30.42
C THR A 161 5.73 -0.85 -28.91
N LEU A 162 4.58 -0.93 -28.24
CA LEU A 162 4.52 -1.03 -26.78
C LEU A 162 4.82 -2.46 -26.32
N LEU A 163 4.32 -3.46 -27.05
CA LEU A 163 4.68 -4.87 -26.94
C LEU A 163 6.16 -5.09 -27.27
N TYR A 164 6.70 -4.41 -28.29
CA TYR A 164 8.14 -4.42 -28.56
C TYR A 164 8.92 -3.86 -27.36
N LEU A 165 8.54 -2.69 -26.85
CA LEU A 165 9.16 -2.09 -25.67
C LEU A 165 9.00 -2.96 -24.42
N THR A 166 7.85 -3.59 -24.18
CA THR A 166 7.62 -4.45 -23.01
C THR A 166 8.31 -5.80 -23.14
N ASN A 167 8.49 -6.31 -24.36
CA ASN A 167 9.27 -7.51 -24.61
C ASN A 167 10.79 -7.27 -24.49
N HIS A 168 11.25 -6.03 -24.66
CA HIS A 168 12.67 -5.67 -24.65
C HIS A 168 13.11 -4.96 -23.36
N LEU A 169 12.21 -4.28 -22.66
CA LEU A 169 12.48 -3.80 -21.31
C LEU A 169 12.55 -5.03 -20.39
N PRO A 170 13.60 -5.15 -19.56
CA PRO A 170 13.58 -6.14 -18.50
C PRO A 170 12.42 -5.78 -17.60
N LEU A 171 11.30 -6.48 -17.80
CA LEU A 171 10.13 -6.40 -16.96
C LEU A 171 10.58 -6.57 -15.49
N ILE A 172 9.79 -6.11 -14.52
CA ILE A 172 10.07 -6.38 -13.11
C ILE A 172 9.81 -7.87 -12.82
N ASN A 173 10.77 -8.54 -12.19
CA ASN A 173 10.55 -9.83 -11.52
C ASN A 173 10.56 -9.62 -10.00
N ASP A 174 10.16 -10.63 -9.23
CA ASP A 174 10.12 -10.55 -7.77
C ASP A 174 11.46 -10.08 -7.14
N THR A 175 12.58 -10.57 -7.68
CA THR A 175 13.95 -10.23 -7.25
C THR A 175 14.23 -8.73 -7.46
N THR A 176 14.06 -8.23 -8.68
CA THR A 176 14.26 -6.82 -9.01
C THR A 176 13.28 -5.93 -8.27
N PHE A 177 12.04 -6.37 -8.05
CA PHE A 177 11.06 -5.64 -7.25
C PHE A 177 11.53 -5.43 -5.82
N ILE A 178 12.00 -6.49 -5.14
CA ILE A 178 12.49 -6.42 -3.76
C ILE A 178 13.74 -5.52 -3.68
N ILE A 179 14.68 -5.65 -4.63
CA ILE A 179 15.86 -4.78 -4.69
C ILE A 179 15.44 -3.31 -4.83
N CYS A 180 14.50 -3.02 -5.73
CA CYS A 180 13.94 -1.69 -5.93
C CYS A 180 13.27 -1.16 -4.65
N ALA A 181 12.41 -1.95 -4.01
CA ALA A 181 11.70 -1.58 -2.79
C ALA A 181 12.67 -1.27 -1.64
N ILE A 182 13.67 -2.13 -1.39
CA ILE A 182 14.67 -1.91 -0.33
C ILE A 182 15.53 -0.69 -0.64
N THR A 183 15.95 -0.52 -1.90
CA THR A 183 16.75 0.63 -2.32
C THR A 183 15.97 1.93 -2.13
N ALA A 184 14.71 1.98 -2.57
CA ALA A 184 13.87 3.17 -2.44
C ALA A 184 13.47 3.45 -0.99
N LEU A 185 13.25 2.42 -0.18
CA LEU A 185 13.09 2.53 1.28
C LEU A 185 14.31 3.23 1.88
N PHE A 186 15.52 2.72 1.62
CA PHE A 186 16.76 3.29 2.14
C PHE A 186 16.93 4.77 1.75
N LEU A 187 16.75 5.08 0.47
CA LEU A 187 16.82 6.44 -0.05
C LEU A 187 15.76 7.34 0.57
N SER A 188 14.56 6.83 0.83
CA SER A 188 13.48 7.58 1.48
C SER A 188 13.86 7.92 2.91
N VAL A 189 14.39 6.97 3.69
CA VAL A 189 14.87 7.27 5.04
C VAL A 189 15.98 8.34 4.99
N ARG A 190 16.91 8.29 4.04
CA ARG A 190 17.91 9.36 3.86
C ARG A 190 17.30 10.72 3.54
N CYS A 191 16.33 10.77 2.63
CA CYS A 191 15.61 11.99 2.29
C CYS A 191 14.87 12.57 3.50
N ALA A 192 14.27 11.73 4.36
CA ALA A 192 13.58 12.16 5.57
C ALA A 192 14.52 12.93 6.51
N PHE A 193 15.71 12.37 6.76
CA PHE A 193 16.72 12.98 7.63
C PHE A 193 17.51 14.12 6.96
N GLY A 194 17.36 14.33 5.65
CA GLY A 194 17.93 15.48 4.96
C GLY A 194 19.43 15.41 4.74
N PHE A 195 19.98 14.22 4.48
CA PHE A 195 21.40 14.08 4.17
C PHE A 195 21.79 14.95 2.96
N VAL A 196 22.77 15.84 3.19
CA VAL A 196 22.91 17.15 2.52
C VAL A 196 23.35 17.09 1.05
N CYS A 197 24.00 16.02 0.58
CA CYS A 197 24.75 16.11 -0.68
C CYS A 197 23.95 15.82 -1.95
N THR A 198 22.77 15.18 -1.90
CA THR A 198 22.10 14.66 -3.12
C THR A 198 20.57 14.64 -3.10
N THR A 199 19.91 15.34 -2.17
CA THR A 199 18.45 15.22 -1.95
C THR A 199 17.60 15.28 -3.22
N ARG A 200 17.91 16.16 -4.19
CA ARG A 200 17.18 16.22 -5.47
C ARG A 200 17.32 14.96 -6.31
N PHE A 201 18.55 14.45 -6.44
CA PHE A 201 18.81 13.22 -7.20
C PHE A 201 18.22 12.00 -6.49
N GLU A 202 18.34 11.92 -5.16
CA GLU A 202 17.73 10.84 -4.37
C GLU A 202 16.20 10.85 -4.53
N CYS A 203 15.55 12.01 -4.41
CA CYS A 203 14.11 12.15 -4.64
C CYS A 203 13.70 11.75 -6.05
N LEU A 204 14.46 12.16 -7.08
CA LEU A 204 14.22 11.78 -8.47
C LEU A 204 14.39 10.27 -8.66
N PHE A 205 15.41 9.68 -8.03
CA PHE A 205 15.68 8.26 -8.14
C PHE A 205 14.60 7.43 -7.44
N ILE A 206 14.12 7.86 -6.26
CA ILE A 206 12.93 7.30 -5.61
C ILE A 206 11.71 7.43 -6.52
N ALA A 207 11.49 8.59 -7.15
CA ALA A 207 10.39 8.79 -8.10
C ALA A 207 10.46 7.80 -9.26
N THR A 208 11.64 7.60 -9.85
CA THR A 208 11.86 6.67 -10.96
C THR A 208 11.68 5.22 -10.52
N ILE A 209 12.18 4.83 -9.35
CA ILE A 209 11.97 3.48 -8.81
C ILE A 209 10.48 3.24 -8.54
N LYS A 210 9.79 4.19 -7.89
CA LYS A 210 8.34 4.08 -7.64
C LYS A 210 7.56 4.05 -8.96
N ALA A 211 7.95 4.85 -9.96
CA ALA A 211 7.36 4.84 -11.29
C ALA A 211 7.52 3.46 -11.94
N TRP A 212 8.73 2.92 -11.92
CA TRP A 212 9.01 1.60 -12.46
C TRP A 212 8.16 0.55 -11.75
N MET A 213 8.20 0.51 -10.41
CA MET A 213 7.40 -0.40 -9.61
C MET A 213 5.92 -0.28 -9.97
N VAL A 214 5.29 0.89 -9.80
CA VAL A 214 3.86 1.09 -10.05
C VAL A 214 3.45 0.80 -11.49
N LEU A 215 4.21 1.28 -12.49
CA LEU A 215 3.85 1.10 -13.91
C LEU A 215 4.10 -0.31 -14.42
N SER A 216 4.98 -1.06 -13.75
CA SER A 216 5.20 -2.48 -14.05
C SER A 216 4.36 -3.40 -13.16
N SER A 217 3.68 -2.86 -12.15
CA SER A 217 2.91 -3.64 -11.20
C SER A 217 1.50 -3.92 -11.66
N GLN A 218 1.04 -5.13 -11.32
CA GLN A 218 -0.38 -5.41 -11.10
C GLN A 218 -0.73 -5.29 -9.61
N THR A 219 0.22 -4.85 -8.77
CA THR A 219 0.09 -4.91 -7.30
C THR A 219 -0.89 -3.89 -6.76
N ASP A 220 -1.06 -2.78 -7.48
CA ASP A 220 -2.06 -1.79 -7.16
C ASP A 220 -3.20 -1.86 -8.17
N ASN A 221 -4.23 -2.62 -7.82
CA ASN A 221 -5.57 -2.33 -8.32
C ASN A 221 -5.99 -0.88 -7.96
N TYR A 222 -5.28 -0.24 -7.01
CA TYR A 222 -5.40 1.18 -6.72
C TYR A 222 -4.69 2.02 -7.76
N GLN A 223 -5.46 2.44 -8.76
CA GLN A 223 -5.04 3.36 -9.81
C GLN A 223 -4.48 4.71 -9.29
N HIS A 224 -4.38 4.98 -7.99
CA HIS A 224 -3.97 6.29 -7.46
C HIS A 224 -2.48 6.40 -7.13
N HIS A 225 -1.71 5.31 -7.03
CA HIS A 225 -0.29 5.40 -6.64
C HIS A 225 0.60 6.06 -7.71
N TYR A 226 0.17 6.17 -8.97
CA TYR A 226 0.86 7.01 -9.96
C TYR A 226 0.87 8.49 -9.53
N LEU A 227 -0.07 8.94 -8.71
CA LEU A 227 -0.09 10.30 -8.19
C LEU A 227 1.08 10.55 -7.25
N LEU A 228 1.47 9.54 -6.46
CA LEU A 228 2.66 9.61 -5.61
C LEU A 228 3.94 9.72 -6.44
N VAL A 229 4.00 9.05 -7.60
CA VAL A 229 5.11 9.19 -8.55
C VAL A 229 5.22 10.65 -9.03
N LEU A 230 4.09 11.27 -9.40
CA LEU A 230 4.08 12.67 -9.83
C LEU A 230 4.47 13.62 -8.68
N VAL A 231 3.99 13.36 -7.47
CA VAL A 231 4.40 14.11 -6.26
C VAL A 231 5.90 14.00 -6.04
N LEU A 232 6.46 12.79 -6.05
CA LEU A 232 7.90 12.56 -5.89
C LEU A 232 8.71 13.30 -6.97
N PHE A 233 8.22 13.31 -8.21
CA PHE A 233 8.85 14.06 -9.30
C PHE A 233 8.83 15.58 -9.02
N ILE A 234 7.71 16.13 -8.56
CA ILE A 234 7.63 17.54 -8.16
C ILE A 234 8.59 17.84 -7.00
N LEU A 235 8.60 16.99 -5.97
CA LEU A 235 9.48 17.12 -4.81
C LEU A 235 10.97 16.99 -5.17
N SER A 236 11.32 16.23 -6.20
CA SER A 236 12.70 16.14 -6.68
C SER A 236 13.27 17.47 -7.19
N THR A 237 12.40 18.41 -7.57
CA THR A 237 12.81 19.77 -7.98
C THR A 237 12.94 20.74 -6.82
N LEU A 238 12.48 20.37 -5.62
CA LEU A 238 12.52 21.19 -4.41
C LEU A 238 13.91 21.10 -3.76
N SER A 239 14.49 22.25 -3.39
CA SER A 239 15.70 22.25 -2.56
C SER A 239 15.31 22.14 -1.09
N PHE A 240 15.68 21.04 -0.44
CA PHE A 240 15.57 20.90 1.01
C PHE A 240 16.83 21.34 1.76
N ASN A 241 17.83 21.86 1.03
CA ASN A 241 19.02 22.43 1.64
C ASN A 241 18.73 23.90 2.04
N PHE A 242 18.49 24.10 3.33
CA PHE A 242 18.27 25.41 3.93
C PHE A 242 19.53 25.80 4.70
N ASN A 243 20.55 26.30 4.00
CA ASN A 243 21.77 26.78 4.65
C ASN A 243 21.48 27.96 5.59
N ASN A 244 22.13 27.96 6.76
CA ASN A 244 21.93 28.90 7.87
C ASN A 244 22.16 30.38 7.49
N ASP A 245 22.95 30.68 6.45
CA ASP A 245 23.31 32.08 6.13
C ASP A 245 22.14 32.94 5.61
N LYS A 246 21.00 32.32 5.26
CA LYS A 246 19.76 33.04 4.90
C LYS A 246 18.71 33.09 6.03
N GLU A 247 19.03 32.56 7.22
CA GLU A 247 18.13 32.52 8.39
C GLU A 247 17.63 33.89 8.85
N LYS A 248 18.33 34.98 8.53
CA LYS A 248 17.91 36.33 8.97
C LYS A 248 16.50 36.72 8.52
N ASN A 249 15.96 36.13 7.45
CA ASN A 249 14.61 36.45 7.00
C ASN A 249 13.59 35.30 7.09
N ASN A 250 13.96 34.07 7.49
CA ASN A 250 13.05 32.94 7.81
C ASN A 250 11.84 32.70 6.87
N ILE A 251 11.91 33.19 5.64
CA ILE A 251 10.82 33.25 4.67
C ILE A 251 11.38 32.78 3.35
N ILE A 252 10.93 31.60 2.94
CA ILE A 252 11.15 31.10 1.59
C ILE A 252 9.98 31.61 0.75
N GLN A 253 10.26 32.38 -0.31
CA GLN A 253 9.21 32.70 -1.29
C GLN A 253 8.64 31.38 -1.81
N CYS A 254 7.33 31.21 -1.65
CA CYS A 254 6.61 29.96 -1.87
C CYS A 254 7.12 29.25 -3.13
N PRO A 255 7.75 28.06 -3.00
CA PRO A 255 8.22 27.31 -4.14
C PRO A 255 7.01 27.03 -5.04
N TRP A 256 7.12 27.28 -6.34
CA TRP A 256 6.06 26.97 -7.30
C TRP A 256 5.66 25.48 -7.25
N GLN A 257 6.58 24.63 -6.77
CA GLN A 257 6.38 23.21 -6.50
C GLN A 257 5.20 22.97 -5.54
N ILE A 258 5.11 23.72 -4.43
CA ILE A 258 4.02 23.54 -3.46
C ILE A 258 2.67 23.92 -4.09
N ARG A 259 2.65 24.95 -4.93
CA ARG A 259 1.44 25.31 -5.68
C ARG A 259 1.05 24.21 -6.65
N LEU A 260 2.02 23.61 -7.32
CA LEU A 260 1.78 22.49 -8.23
C LEU A 260 1.23 21.26 -7.48
N LEU A 261 1.71 21.00 -6.25
CA LEU A 261 1.14 19.95 -5.39
C LEU A 261 -0.33 20.23 -5.03
N PHE A 262 -0.69 21.45 -4.65
CA PHE A 262 -2.10 21.80 -4.39
C PHE A 262 -2.98 21.71 -5.63
N ILE A 263 -2.47 22.11 -6.80
CA ILE A 263 -3.18 21.91 -8.08
C ILE A 263 -3.40 20.43 -8.33
N GLN A 264 -2.38 19.60 -8.15
CA GLN A 264 -2.49 18.15 -8.31
C GLN A 264 -3.54 17.56 -7.35
N LEU A 265 -3.52 17.93 -6.07
CA LEU A 265 -4.53 17.49 -5.10
C LEU A 265 -5.95 17.92 -5.49
N SER A 266 -6.09 19.13 -6.01
CA SER A 266 -7.40 19.63 -6.47
C SER A 266 -7.91 18.86 -7.67
N ILE A 267 -7.03 18.48 -8.61
CA ILE A 267 -7.38 17.60 -9.74
C ILE A 267 -7.84 16.24 -9.22
N VAL A 268 -7.13 15.68 -8.24
CA VAL A 268 -7.50 14.39 -7.61
C VAL A 268 -8.87 14.48 -6.94
N TYR A 269 -9.12 15.51 -6.13
CA TYR A 269 -10.42 15.71 -5.48
C TYR A 269 -11.55 15.93 -6.48
N PHE A 270 -11.29 16.70 -7.54
CA PHE A 270 -12.28 16.92 -8.58
C PHE A 270 -12.64 15.62 -9.29
N TRP A 271 -11.65 14.84 -9.72
CA TRP A 271 -11.89 13.59 -10.42
C TRP A 271 -12.55 12.53 -9.53
N THR A 272 -12.12 12.43 -8.28
CA THR A 272 -12.73 11.51 -7.30
C THR A 272 -14.17 11.91 -6.97
N SER A 273 -14.49 13.20 -6.94
CA SER A 273 -15.88 13.68 -6.83
C SER A 273 -16.70 13.28 -8.04
N VAL A 274 -16.18 13.51 -9.25
CA VAL A 274 -16.88 13.14 -10.51
C VAL A 274 -17.15 11.64 -10.58
N ALA A 275 -16.19 10.80 -10.20
CA ALA A 275 -16.37 9.34 -10.17
C ALA A 275 -17.46 8.90 -9.18
N LYS A 276 -17.73 9.70 -8.15
CA LYS A 276 -18.73 9.47 -7.09
C LYS A 276 -20.11 10.07 -7.38
N LEU A 277 -20.33 10.67 -8.55
CA LEU A 277 -21.64 11.24 -8.92
C LEU A 277 -22.65 10.20 -9.42
N ASN A 278 -22.29 8.92 -9.49
CA ASN A 278 -23.22 7.87 -9.89
C ASN A 278 -24.25 7.57 -8.78
N GLU A 279 -25.46 7.15 -9.16
CA GLU A 279 -26.60 6.95 -8.26
C GLU A 279 -26.27 5.95 -7.13
N SER A 280 -25.59 4.85 -7.45
CA SER A 280 -25.21 3.82 -6.47
C SER A 280 -24.16 4.27 -5.44
N TRP A 281 -23.41 5.32 -5.77
CA TRP A 281 -22.57 5.97 -4.77
C TRP A 281 -23.44 6.86 -3.89
N ILE A 282 -24.23 7.75 -4.48
CA ILE A 282 -25.04 8.76 -3.77
C ILE A 282 -26.02 8.10 -2.78
N ASP A 283 -26.67 7.00 -3.16
CA ASP A 283 -27.57 6.25 -2.28
C ASP A 283 -26.84 5.46 -1.16
N GLY A 284 -25.51 5.39 -1.23
CA GLY A 284 -24.66 4.70 -0.27
C GLY A 284 -24.60 3.18 -0.43
N SER A 285 -25.25 2.58 -1.45
CA SER A 285 -25.35 1.13 -1.65
C SER A 285 -24.00 0.45 -1.96
N VAL A 286 -23.04 1.22 -2.47
CA VAL A 286 -21.67 0.76 -2.74
C VAL A 286 -20.81 0.66 -1.47
N LEU A 287 -21.01 1.55 -0.50
CA LEU A 287 -20.12 1.68 0.66
C LEU A 287 -20.08 0.45 1.57
N PRO A 288 -21.19 -0.26 1.89
CA PRO A 288 -21.15 -1.48 2.70
C PRO A 288 -20.23 -2.59 2.19
N ARG A 289 -19.88 -2.58 0.90
CA ARG A 289 -18.97 -3.54 0.27
C ARG A 289 -17.51 -3.11 0.36
N MET A 290 -17.27 -1.84 0.65
CA MET A 290 -15.94 -1.24 0.70
C MET A 290 -15.46 -0.99 2.12
N VAL A 291 -16.35 -0.59 3.03
CA VAL A 291 -16.03 -0.31 4.42
C VAL A 291 -16.10 -1.57 5.26
N GLY A 292 -15.28 -1.61 6.30
CA GLY A 292 -15.32 -2.63 7.32
C GLY A 292 -16.66 -2.62 8.06
N PRO A 293 -17.12 -3.80 8.49
CA PRO A 293 -18.40 -3.98 9.17
C PRO A 293 -18.46 -3.28 10.54
N GLU A 294 -17.35 -3.32 11.30
CA GLU A 294 -17.22 -2.66 12.60
C GLU A 294 -17.39 -1.15 12.45
N PHE A 295 -16.84 -0.58 11.37
CA PHE A 295 -17.01 0.83 11.06
C PHE A 295 -18.45 1.17 10.70
N LYS A 296 -19.10 0.33 9.87
CA LYS A 296 -20.52 0.50 9.52
C LYS A 296 -21.40 0.53 10.77
N GLU A 297 -21.20 -0.42 11.68
CA GLU A 297 -21.96 -0.53 12.94
C GLU A 297 -21.65 0.62 13.89
N THR A 298 -20.38 0.98 14.04
CA THR A 298 -19.98 2.13 14.85
C THR A 298 -20.62 3.42 14.33
N LEU A 299 -20.60 3.65 13.02
CA LEU A 299 -21.22 4.82 12.41
C LEU A 299 -22.74 4.83 12.59
N ALA A 300 -23.40 3.68 12.35
CA ALA A 300 -24.83 3.54 12.55
C ALA A 300 -25.22 3.74 14.03
N SER A 301 -24.43 3.22 14.97
CA SER A 301 -24.63 3.40 16.41
C SER A 301 -24.50 4.87 16.82
N VAL A 302 -23.42 5.54 16.41
CA VAL A 302 -23.18 6.97 16.69
C VAL A 302 -24.32 7.82 16.13
N LEU A 303 -24.71 7.61 14.87
CA LEU A 303 -25.83 8.35 14.27
C LEU A 303 -27.17 7.99 14.89
N GLY A 304 -27.35 6.75 15.33
CA GLY A 304 -28.54 6.26 16.04
C GLY A 304 -28.75 6.91 17.40
N THR A 305 -27.67 7.30 18.09
CA THR A 305 -27.79 8.10 19.33
C THR A 305 -28.41 9.49 19.08
N ILE A 306 -28.28 10.01 17.85
CA ILE A 306 -28.87 11.29 17.44
C ILE A 306 -30.29 11.07 16.91
N SER A 307 -30.48 10.11 16.00
CA SER A 307 -31.78 9.75 15.43
C SER A 307 -31.74 8.39 14.74
N PRO A 308 -32.76 7.53 14.92
CA PRO A 308 -32.89 6.26 14.19
C PRO A 308 -32.85 6.45 12.66
N ILE A 309 -33.45 7.51 12.15
CA ILE A 309 -33.49 7.82 10.71
C ILE A 309 -32.07 8.04 10.17
N LEU A 310 -31.16 8.62 10.96
CA LEU A 310 -29.77 8.82 10.55
C LEU A 310 -28.97 7.52 10.58
N ALA A 311 -29.28 6.60 11.49
CA ALA A 311 -28.66 5.27 11.52
C ALA A 311 -29.00 4.47 10.26
N ASP A 312 -30.29 4.47 9.88
CA ASP A 312 -30.80 3.77 8.69
C ASP A 312 -30.18 4.33 7.40
N ASN A 313 -29.88 5.63 7.38
CA ASN A 313 -29.29 6.32 6.23
C ASN A 313 -27.77 6.57 6.37
N SER A 314 -27.10 5.93 7.32
CA SER A 314 -25.70 6.22 7.70
C SER A 314 -24.73 6.14 6.52
N MET A 315 -24.89 5.17 5.62
CA MET A 315 -24.05 5.00 4.44
C MET A 315 -24.30 6.08 3.38
N ALA A 316 -25.55 6.44 3.11
CA ALA A 316 -25.90 7.52 2.18
C ALA A 316 -25.34 8.86 2.69
N ILE A 317 -25.48 9.13 4.00
CA ILE A 317 -24.93 10.32 4.64
C ILE A 317 -23.40 10.37 4.49
N LEU A 318 -22.70 9.26 4.77
CA LEU A 318 -21.24 9.18 4.61
C LEU A 318 -20.82 9.42 3.16
N SER A 319 -21.54 8.81 2.21
CA SER A 319 -21.31 8.96 0.78
C SER A 319 -21.42 10.42 0.32
N VAL A 320 -22.54 11.07 0.62
CA VAL A 320 -22.80 12.47 0.26
C VAL A 320 -21.83 13.41 0.98
N SER A 321 -21.52 13.14 2.26
CA SER A 321 -20.54 13.92 3.02
C SER A 321 -19.15 13.86 2.40
N THR A 322 -18.75 12.68 1.90
CA THR A 322 -17.47 12.50 1.18
C THR A 322 -17.44 13.35 -0.08
N LEU A 323 -18.51 13.31 -0.89
CA LEU A 323 -18.63 14.11 -2.11
C LEU A 323 -18.54 15.62 -1.82
N VAL A 324 -19.28 16.09 -0.80
CA VAL A 324 -19.27 17.51 -0.40
C VAL A 324 -17.89 17.93 0.09
N ALA A 325 -17.23 17.10 0.89
CA ALA A 325 -15.88 17.37 1.38
C ALA A 325 -14.86 17.45 0.24
N GLU A 326 -14.90 16.51 -0.71
CA GLU A 326 -13.99 16.51 -1.86
C GLU A 326 -14.20 17.75 -2.74
N LEU A 327 -15.45 18.09 -3.10
CA LEU A 327 -15.77 19.29 -3.89
C LEU A 327 -15.37 20.59 -3.17
N PHE A 328 -15.59 20.68 -1.86
CA PHE A 328 -15.12 21.80 -1.05
C PHE A 328 -13.59 21.94 -1.13
N LEU A 329 -12.86 20.83 -0.98
CA LEU A 329 -11.41 20.80 -0.99
C LEU A 329 -10.81 21.22 -2.34
N VAL A 330 -11.49 20.95 -3.48
CA VAL A 330 -11.06 21.41 -4.82
C VAL A 330 -10.80 22.92 -4.85
N PHE A 331 -11.68 23.71 -4.24
CA PHE A 331 -11.60 25.17 -4.27
C PHE A 331 -10.90 25.74 -3.03
N ALA A 332 -11.22 25.21 -1.86
CA ALA A 332 -10.77 25.78 -0.58
C ALA A 332 -9.25 25.66 -0.36
N LEU A 333 -8.59 24.66 -0.96
CA LEU A 333 -7.12 24.52 -0.94
C LEU A 333 -6.37 25.74 -1.50
N HIS A 334 -7.03 26.54 -2.34
CA HIS A 334 -6.45 27.72 -2.99
C HIS A 334 -6.75 29.02 -2.25
N ILE A 335 -7.47 28.95 -1.12
CA ILE A 335 -7.97 30.12 -0.39
C ILE A 335 -7.35 30.14 1.03
N PRO A 336 -6.32 30.96 1.26
CA PRO A 336 -5.56 30.96 2.53
C PRO A 336 -6.38 31.10 3.80
N PHE A 337 -7.46 31.89 3.79
CA PHE A 337 -8.30 32.08 4.98
C PHE A 337 -9.10 30.83 5.36
N LEU A 338 -9.32 29.92 4.41
CA LEU A 338 -10.03 28.65 4.65
C LEU A 338 -9.10 27.53 5.13
N TYR A 339 -7.79 27.75 5.20
CA TYR A 339 -6.82 26.70 5.53
C TYR A 339 -7.11 25.92 6.81
N PRO A 340 -7.55 26.54 7.94
CA PRO A 340 -7.92 25.77 9.12
C PRO A 340 -9.07 24.78 8.87
N ILE A 341 -10.08 25.20 8.11
CA ILE A 341 -11.24 24.38 7.75
C ILE A 341 -10.82 23.28 6.76
N VAL A 342 -9.94 23.61 5.82
CA VAL A 342 -9.35 22.68 4.85
C VAL A 342 -8.53 21.60 5.56
N SER A 343 -7.67 21.97 6.51
CA SER A 343 -6.91 21.01 7.32
C SER A 343 -7.85 20.09 8.09
N PHE A 344 -8.83 20.67 8.80
CA PHE A 344 -9.77 19.88 9.59
C PHE A 344 -10.58 18.90 8.74
N THR A 345 -11.16 19.39 7.64
CA THR A 345 -12.00 18.59 6.72
C THR A 345 -11.16 17.49 6.07
N GLY A 346 -10.01 17.86 5.50
CA GLY A 346 -9.13 16.94 4.80
C GLY A 346 -8.54 15.86 5.69
N ILE A 347 -7.97 16.24 6.84
CA ILE A 347 -7.39 15.29 7.80
C ILE A 347 -8.49 14.36 8.34
N SER A 348 -9.63 14.89 8.76
CA SER A 348 -10.72 14.06 9.33
C SER A 348 -11.25 13.07 8.30
N MET A 349 -11.48 13.50 7.07
CA MET A 349 -11.96 12.65 5.98
C MET A 349 -10.98 11.49 5.71
N HIS A 350 -9.69 11.77 5.57
CA HIS A 350 -8.69 10.74 5.26
C HIS A 350 -8.42 9.81 6.45
N VAL A 351 -8.40 10.33 7.69
CA VAL A 351 -8.30 9.49 8.89
C VAL A 351 -9.51 8.56 8.99
N LEU A 352 -10.73 9.07 8.75
CA LEU A 352 -11.94 8.25 8.74
C LEU A 352 -11.88 7.16 7.66
N MET A 353 -11.50 7.52 6.42
CA MET A 353 -11.31 6.55 5.34
C MET A 353 -10.24 5.50 5.67
N GLY A 354 -9.14 5.90 6.31
CA GLY A 354 -8.09 4.95 6.75
C GLY A 354 -8.58 4.01 7.85
N SER A 355 -9.37 4.53 8.80
CA SER A 355 -9.92 3.75 9.91
C SER A 355 -11.10 2.87 9.51
N SER A 356 -11.79 3.17 8.40
CA SER A 356 -12.99 2.44 7.98
C SER A 356 -12.69 1.07 7.37
N GLY A 357 -11.45 0.57 7.45
CA GLY A 357 -11.05 -0.69 6.82
C GLY A 357 -11.00 -0.65 5.30
N LEU A 358 -11.13 0.54 4.69
CA LEU A 358 -10.92 0.69 3.25
C LEU A 358 -9.49 0.27 2.93
N ARG A 359 -9.33 -0.66 1.99
CA ARG A 359 -8.03 -1.16 1.55
C ARG A 359 -7.22 -0.13 0.72
N ILE A 360 -7.45 1.18 0.90
CA ILE A 360 -6.73 2.30 0.26
C ILE A 360 -5.23 2.31 0.66
N GLY A 361 -4.87 1.60 1.72
CA GLY A 361 -3.49 1.42 2.15
C GLY A 361 -2.90 2.71 2.70
N THR A 362 -1.62 2.94 2.42
CA THR A 362 -0.85 4.09 2.90
C THR A 362 -1.24 5.42 2.24
N PHE A 363 -1.95 5.37 1.11
CA PHE A 363 -2.31 6.54 0.31
C PHE A 363 -3.09 7.60 1.12
N SER A 364 -4.02 7.18 1.97
CA SER A 364 -4.79 8.09 2.83
C SER A 364 -3.90 8.90 3.79
N TYR A 365 -2.84 8.28 4.31
CA TYR A 365 -1.87 8.98 5.15
C TYR A 365 -1.06 10.00 4.35
N PHE A 366 -0.68 9.70 3.09
CA PHE A 366 -0.03 10.69 2.23
C PHE A 366 -0.94 11.89 1.97
N MET A 367 -2.23 11.66 1.73
CA MET A 367 -3.20 12.73 1.57
C MET A 367 -3.28 13.62 2.81
N THR A 368 -3.28 13.01 4.00
CA THR A 368 -3.22 13.70 5.30
C THR A 368 -1.97 14.58 5.42
N LEU A 369 -0.80 14.09 4.98
CA LEU A 369 0.47 14.83 5.09
C LEU A 369 0.50 16.12 4.27
N PHE A 370 -0.19 16.20 3.14
CA PHE A 370 -0.23 17.44 2.36
C PHE A 370 -0.90 18.60 3.12
N TYR A 371 -1.78 18.29 4.07
CA TYR A 371 -2.42 19.31 4.90
C TYR A 371 -1.46 19.96 5.90
N VAL A 372 -0.24 19.43 6.10
CA VAL A 372 0.82 20.12 6.87
C VAL A 372 1.08 21.53 6.32
N PHE A 373 0.95 21.73 5.01
CA PHE A 373 1.11 23.06 4.38
C PHE A 373 -0.05 24.03 4.65
N THR A 374 -1.18 23.53 5.14
CA THR A 374 -2.35 24.33 5.52
C THR A 374 -2.41 24.61 7.02
N LEU A 375 -1.58 23.95 7.83
CA LEU A 375 -1.54 24.18 9.27
C LEU A 375 -0.95 25.56 9.61
N PRO A 376 -1.38 26.18 10.73
CA PRO A 376 -0.75 27.39 11.24
C PRO A 376 0.75 27.19 11.46
N ARG A 377 1.57 28.17 11.05
CA ARG A 377 3.04 28.09 11.15
C ARG A 377 3.51 27.75 12.57
N GLN A 378 2.85 28.30 13.59
CA GLN A 378 3.17 28.07 15.00
C GLN A 378 3.15 26.58 15.35
N PHE A 379 2.27 25.79 14.74
CA PHE A 379 2.17 24.36 14.98
C PHE A 379 3.40 23.62 14.42
N SER A 380 3.82 23.95 13.19
CA SER A 380 5.02 23.34 12.61
C SER A 380 6.30 23.75 13.34
N ASP A 381 6.40 25.01 13.78
CA ASP A 381 7.53 25.50 14.57
C ASP A 381 7.61 24.78 15.93
N LEU A 382 6.47 24.54 16.58
CA LEU A 382 6.38 23.77 17.83
C LEU A 382 6.88 22.32 17.65
N LEU A 383 6.38 21.62 16.62
CA LEU A 383 6.75 20.22 16.37
C LEU A 383 8.24 20.08 16.00
N VAL A 384 8.75 20.94 15.12
CA VAL A 384 10.18 20.93 14.76
C VAL A 384 11.04 21.30 15.96
N GLY A 385 10.64 22.31 16.74
CA GLY A 385 11.34 22.69 17.97
C GLY A 385 11.42 21.56 18.99
N PHE A 386 10.33 20.82 19.18
CA PHE A 386 10.30 19.62 20.02
C PHE A 386 11.23 18.53 19.48
N GLY A 387 11.15 18.24 18.18
CA GLY A 387 12.02 17.25 17.53
C GLY A 387 13.51 17.58 17.65
N LEU A 388 13.89 18.85 17.45
CA LEU A 388 15.26 19.33 17.64
C LEU A 388 15.72 19.19 19.09
N LYS A 389 14.84 19.46 20.07
CA LYS A 389 15.15 19.27 21.49
C LYS A 389 15.44 17.79 21.82
N VAL A 390 14.61 16.88 21.31
CA VAL A 390 14.82 15.43 21.47
C VAL A 390 16.12 14.99 20.80
N TYR A 391 16.33 15.41 19.55
CA TYR A 391 17.55 15.10 18.80
C TYR A 391 18.82 15.58 19.51
N ASN A 392 18.84 16.82 20.00
CA ASN A 392 19.96 17.36 20.75
C ASN A 392 20.21 16.60 22.06
N THR A 393 19.14 16.17 22.74
CA THR A 393 19.23 15.34 23.95
C THR A 393 19.86 13.98 23.64
N ILE A 394 19.43 13.33 22.54
CA ILE A 394 20.00 12.06 22.08
C ILE A 394 21.48 12.24 21.71
N ILE A 395 21.85 13.29 20.98
CA ILE A 395 23.25 13.57 20.63
C ILE A 395 24.10 13.80 21.88
N GLN A 396 23.60 14.53 22.86
CA GLN A 396 24.31 14.72 24.13
C GLN A 396 24.54 13.39 24.84
N LEU A 397 23.52 12.52 24.89
CA LEU A 397 23.64 11.15 25.43
C LEU A 397 24.63 10.29 24.65
N VAL A 398 24.65 10.38 23.32
CA VAL A 398 25.60 9.64 22.46
C VAL A 398 27.02 10.16 22.66
N ASN A 399 27.22 11.47 22.76
CA ASN A 399 28.53 12.09 22.99
C ASN A 399 29.07 11.80 24.40
N LEU A 400 28.20 11.57 25.38
CA LEU A 400 28.57 11.09 26.72
C LEU A 400 29.20 9.69 26.68
N VAL A 401 28.84 8.87 25.69
CA VAL A 401 29.45 7.56 25.46
C VAL A 401 30.69 7.78 24.59
N SER A 402 31.78 8.20 25.22
CA SER A 402 33.06 8.55 24.57
C SER A 402 33.69 7.35 23.86
N ILE A 403 33.23 7.06 22.64
CA ILE A 403 33.80 6.03 21.78
C ILE A 403 34.60 6.71 20.67
N PRO A 404 35.95 6.72 20.75
CA PRO A 404 36.78 7.06 19.61
C PRO A 404 36.93 5.81 18.71
N ARG A 405 36.03 5.66 17.73
CA ARG A 405 36.04 4.56 16.73
C ARG A 405 35.22 4.97 15.50
N ASN A 406 35.81 5.59 14.47
CA ASN A 406 35.01 6.12 13.34
C ASN A 406 35.21 5.39 11.99
N ILE A 407 36.20 4.51 11.86
CA ILE A 407 36.46 3.79 10.59
C ILE A 407 36.52 2.27 10.81
N VAL A 408 37.25 1.80 11.82
CA VAL A 408 37.32 0.36 12.15
C VAL A 408 35.98 -0.17 12.63
N SER A 409 35.20 0.59 13.41
CA SER A 409 33.84 0.23 13.82
C SER A 409 32.88 0.14 12.63
N SER A 410 32.91 1.12 11.72
CA SER A 410 32.08 1.13 10.50
C SER A 410 32.35 -0.10 9.65
N LEU A 411 33.61 -0.47 9.44
CA LEU A 411 33.99 -1.67 8.68
C LEU A 411 33.70 -2.97 9.44
N PHE A 412 34.05 -3.07 10.73
CA PHE A 412 33.79 -4.26 11.53
C PHE A 412 32.29 -4.53 11.69
N ILE A 413 31.48 -3.47 11.79
CA ILE A 413 30.04 -3.65 11.83
C ILE A 413 29.53 -3.94 10.42
N THR A 414 29.97 -3.27 9.36
CA THR A 414 29.49 -3.62 8.01
C THR A 414 29.79 -5.09 7.68
N ILE A 415 31.01 -5.56 7.96
CA ILE A 415 31.44 -6.96 7.76
C ILE A 415 30.71 -7.91 8.73
N GLY A 416 30.64 -7.57 10.02
CA GLY A 416 29.94 -8.37 11.03
C GLY A 416 28.44 -8.49 10.74
N SER A 417 27.86 -7.43 10.17
CA SER A 417 26.46 -7.42 9.74
C SER A 417 26.24 -8.30 8.53
N VAL A 418 27.12 -8.26 7.53
CA VAL A 418 27.06 -9.17 6.37
C VAL A 418 27.21 -10.62 6.82
N GLY A 419 28.08 -10.91 7.79
CA GLY A 419 28.23 -12.24 8.39
C GLY A 419 26.97 -12.70 9.14
N LEU A 420 26.32 -11.81 9.89
CA LEU A 420 25.04 -12.09 10.56
C LEU A 420 23.91 -12.28 9.53
N ILE A 421 23.85 -11.45 8.47
CA ILE A 421 22.91 -11.60 7.34
C ILE A 421 23.03 -13.02 6.74
N TYR A 422 24.26 -13.51 6.53
CA TYR A 422 24.51 -14.84 5.99
C TYR A 422 24.05 -15.97 6.92
N GLN A 423 24.15 -15.80 8.25
CA GLN A 423 23.71 -16.81 9.22
C GLN A 423 22.20 -16.82 9.45
N PHE A 424 21.51 -15.68 9.31
CA PHE A 424 20.10 -15.56 9.68
C PHE A 424 19.11 -15.58 8.50
N ILE A 425 19.55 -15.32 7.26
CA ILE A 425 18.66 -15.35 6.09
C ILE A 425 18.60 -16.76 5.48
N PRO A 426 17.41 -17.33 5.27
CA PRO A 426 17.26 -18.60 4.57
C PRO A 426 17.62 -18.52 3.08
N ASP A 427 18.12 -19.66 2.59
CA ASP A 427 18.86 -19.85 1.33
C ASP A 427 18.24 -19.37 0.00
N PRO A 428 16.93 -19.13 -0.21
CA PRO A 428 16.50 -18.54 -1.48
C PRO A 428 16.68 -17.01 -1.55
N TYR A 429 16.72 -16.30 -0.42
CA TYR A 429 16.77 -14.82 -0.42
C TYR A 429 18.04 -14.21 0.14
N THR A 430 18.95 -15.01 0.69
CA THR A 430 20.26 -14.53 1.16
C THR A 430 20.98 -13.76 0.06
N ASN A 431 21.02 -14.32 -1.15
CA ASN A 431 21.63 -13.66 -2.31
C ASN A 431 20.90 -12.37 -2.72
N LEU A 432 19.59 -12.31 -2.53
CA LEU A 432 18.77 -11.15 -2.88
C LEU A 432 18.99 -9.98 -1.93
N PHE A 433 18.96 -10.25 -0.62
CA PHE A 433 19.25 -9.25 0.41
C PHE A 433 20.70 -8.80 0.33
N ILE A 434 21.65 -9.72 0.09
CA ILE A 434 23.05 -9.37 -0.16
C ILE A 434 23.16 -8.45 -1.37
N SER A 435 22.49 -8.75 -2.48
CA SER A 435 22.52 -7.88 -3.67
C SER A 435 21.99 -6.48 -3.38
N SER A 436 20.86 -6.39 -2.66
CA SER A 436 20.28 -5.09 -2.25
C SER A 436 21.23 -4.32 -1.32
N LEU A 437 21.85 -5.03 -0.37
CA LEU A 437 22.82 -4.47 0.56
C LEU A 437 24.07 -3.97 -0.16
N VAL A 438 24.59 -4.73 -1.14
CA VAL A 438 25.72 -4.33 -1.98
C VAL A 438 25.38 -3.05 -2.73
N VAL A 439 24.19 -2.94 -3.32
CA VAL A 439 23.73 -1.69 -3.96
C VAL A 439 23.72 -0.52 -2.98
N VAL A 440 23.17 -0.71 -1.77
CA VAL A 440 23.13 0.31 -0.72
C VAL A 440 24.54 0.73 -0.27
N ILE A 441 25.44 -0.23 -0.07
CA ILE A 441 26.83 0.00 0.34
C ILE A 441 27.59 0.75 -0.76
N VAL A 442 27.51 0.28 -2.00
CA VAL A 442 28.16 0.91 -3.16
C VAL A 442 27.65 2.33 -3.35
N TYR A 443 26.33 2.54 -3.27
CA TYR A 443 25.74 3.86 -3.35
C TYR A 443 26.22 4.79 -2.22
N SER A 444 26.24 4.29 -0.98
CA SER A 444 26.71 5.05 0.18
C SER A 444 28.19 5.41 0.04
N PHE A 445 29.00 4.49 -0.47
CA PHE A 445 30.41 4.74 -0.78
C PHE A 445 30.58 5.81 -1.85
N ILE A 446 29.89 5.70 -2.99
CA ILE A 446 29.93 6.67 -4.09
C ILE A 446 29.50 8.06 -3.63
N THR A 447 28.44 8.16 -2.82
CA THR A 447 27.96 9.46 -2.31
C THR A 447 28.87 10.06 -1.23
N SER A 448 29.71 9.25 -0.58
CA SER A 448 30.70 9.71 0.40
C SER A 448 32.02 10.16 -0.25
N LEU A 449 32.38 9.66 -1.44
CA LEU A 449 33.63 9.99 -2.15
C LEU A 449 33.91 11.50 -2.31
N PRO A 450 32.93 12.35 -2.69
CA PRO A 450 33.15 13.80 -2.78
C PRO A 450 33.55 14.47 -1.46
N LEU A 451 33.18 13.88 -0.31
CA LEU A 451 33.52 14.41 1.01
C LEU A 451 35.01 14.22 1.34
N PHE A 452 35.68 13.25 0.73
CA PHE A 452 37.11 12.98 0.97
C PHE A 452 38.04 13.91 0.19
N ASN A 453 37.57 14.49 -0.92
CA ASN A 453 38.44 15.25 -1.83
C ASN A 453 38.61 16.72 -1.43
N ASN A 454 37.83 17.22 -0.45
CA ASN A 454 37.82 18.65 -0.09
C ASN A 454 38.59 18.89 1.22
N ASN A 455 39.88 19.21 1.10
CA ASN A 455 40.80 19.37 2.24
C ASN A 455 40.59 20.64 3.08
N SER A 456 39.72 21.57 2.68
CA SER A 456 39.69 22.93 3.25
C SER A 456 38.82 23.12 4.50
N GLU A 457 37.93 22.20 4.87
CA GLU A 457 37.03 22.36 6.04
C GLU A 457 36.89 21.10 6.91
N LYS A 458 38.01 20.58 7.42
CA LYS A 458 38.11 19.30 8.15
C LYS A 458 37.08 19.09 9.29
N SER A 459 36.57 20.15 9.92
CA SER A 459 35.63 20.05 11.05
C SER A 459 34.19 19.66 10.64
N TYR A 460 33.67 20.22 9.54
CA TYR A 460 32.30 19.93 9.10
C TYR A 460 32.19 18.54 8.45
N TYR A 461 33.27 18.11 7.79
CA TYR A 461 33.34 16.81 7.11
C TYR A 461 33.33 15.63 8.08
N SER A 462 33.99 15.72 9.25
CA SER A 462 34.03 14.59 10.19
C SER A 462 32.67 14.26 10.78
N SER A 463 31.84 15.27 11.08
CA SER A 463 30.48 15.10 11.58
C SER A 463 29.56 14.48 10.53
N THR A 464 29.66 14.95 9.28
CA THR A 464 28.81 14.46 8.18
C THR A 464 29.13 13.00 7.83
N LEU A 465 30.41 12.64 7.77
CA LEU A 465 30.85 11.27 7.49
C LEU A 465 30.46 10.30 8.62
N PHE A 466 30.64 10.71 9.88
CA PHE A 466 30.22 9.93 11.04
C PHE A 466 28.71 9.67 11.05
N THR A 467 27.92 10.69 10.74
CA THR A 467 26.45 10.55 10.65
C THR A 467 26.05 9.59 9.52
N GLN A 468 26.73 9.63 8.36
CA GLN A 468 26.50 8.68 7.27
C GLN A 468 26.87 7.25 7.65
N CYS A 469 27.99 7.04 8.37
CA CYS A 469 28.39 5.73 8.87
C CYS A 469 27.40 5.17 9.89
N ILE A 470 26.99 5.97 10.89
CA ILE A 470 25.94 5.58 11.85
C ILE A 470 24.65 5.24 11.11
N PHE A 471 24.25 6.07 10.16
CA PHE A 471 23.01 5.84 9.42
C PHE A 471 23.07 4.56 8.58
N THR A 472 24.20 4.31 7.92
CA THR A 472 24.43 3.07 7.16
C THR A 472 24.40 1.88 8.12
N PHE A 473 25.06 1.98 9.27
CA PHE A 473 25.00 0.97 10.33
C PHE A 473 23.58 0.72 10.82
N MET A 474 22.81 1.76 11.13
CA MET A 474 21.42 1.64 11.59
C MET A 474 20.52 1.09 10.49
N THR A 475 20.78 1.43 9.24
CA THR A 475 20.11 0.84 8.07
C THR A 475 20.45 -0.63 7.97
N ILE A 476 21.70 -1.02 8.15
CA ILE A 476 22.13 -2.41 8.08
C ILE A 476 21.53 -3.21 9.25
N LEU A 477 21.52 -2.66 10.47
CA LEU A 477 20.83 -3.25 11.62
C LEU A 477 19.32 -3.35 11.38
N PHE A 478 18.74 -2.34 10.74
CA PHE A 478 17.35 -2.36 10.34
C PHE A 478 17.14 -3.48 9.31
N ILE A 479 17.88 -3.53 8.20
CA ILE A 479 17.82 -4.61 7.21
C ILE A 479 18.03 -5.98 7.86
N LEU A 480 18.96 -6.12 8.81
CA LEU A 480 19.15 -7.34 9.60
C LEU A 480 17.91 -7.70 10.41
N TYR A 481 17.34 -6.74 11.14
CA TYR A 481 16.08 -6.90 11.85
C TYR A 481 14.94 -7.27 10.89
N LEU A 482 14.89 -6.65 9.71
CA LEU A 482 13.92 -6.92 8.66
C LEU A 482 14.10 -8.33 8.05
N SER A 483 15.34 -8.76 7.89
CA SER A 483 15.72 -10.12 7.47
C SER A 483 15.36 -11.17 8.54
N ILE A 484 15.33 -10.77 9.81
CA ILE A 484 14.84 -11.57 10.94
C ILE A 484 13.30 -11.52 11.03
N SER A 485 12.65 -10.50 10.47
CA SER A 485 11.18 -10.37 10.40
C SER A 485 10.58 -11.36 9.39
N THR A 486 10.54 -12.62 9.80
CA THR A 486 9.92 -13.77 9.14
C THR A 486 8.47 -13.58 8.65
N PRO A 487 7.58 -12.75 9.25
CA PRO A 487 6.17 -12.69 8.81
C PRO A 487 6.00 -12.16 7.39
N HIS A 488 6.75 -11.13 6.99
CA HIS A 488 6.62 -10.54 5.66
C HIS A 488 7.15 -11.50 4.59
N LEU A 489 8.27 -12.17 4.87
CA LEU A 489 8.82 -13.20 3.98
C LEU A 489 7.88 -14.40 3.86
N ARG A 490 7.32 -14.87 4.99
CA ARG A 490 6.30 -15.92 5.02
C ARG A 490 5.11 -15.52 4.16
N LYS A 491 4.62 -14.29 4.31
CA LYS A 491 3.50 -13.76 3.53
C LYS A 491 3.79 -13.71 2.03
N ILE A 492 5.00 -13.36 1.59
CA ILE A 492 5.40 -13.45 0.17
C ILE A 492 5.19 -14.88 -0.36
N TYR A 493 5.68 -15.88 0.38
CA TYR A 493 5.57 -17.28 -0.03
C TYR A 493 4.14 -17.81 0.07
N GLN A 494 3.37 -17.35 1.04
CA GLN A 494 1.93 -17.66 1.13
C GLN A 494 1.18 -17.11 -0.08
N GLU A 495 1.42 -15.85 -0.45
CA GLU A 495 0.79 -15.23 -1.63
C GLU A 495 1.23 -15.92 -2.93
N LYS A 496 2.52 -16.30 -3.07
CA LYS A 496 2.97 -17.14 -4.18
C LYS A 496 2.26 -18.49 -4.20
N GLY A 497 2.14 -19.16 -3.05
CA GLY A 497 1.41 -20.42 -2.93
C GLY A 497 -0.03 -20.30 -3.44
N SER A 498 -0.72 -19.23 -3.02
CA SER A 498 -2.10 -18.93 -3.43
C SER A 498 -2.21 -18.60 -4.92
N ILE A 499 -1.28 -17.82 -5.48
CA ILE A 499 -1.25 -17.50 -6.91
C ILE A 499 -0.99 -18.76 -7.75
N ALA A 500 -0.02 -19.59 -7.37
CA ALA A 500 0.24 -20.86 -8.05
C ALA A 500 -0.97 -21.78 -8.02
N PHE A 501 -1.66 -21.83 -6.89
CA PHE A 501 -2.91 -22.57 -6.77
C PHE A 501 -4.00 -22.04 -7.71
N SER A 502 -4.21 -20.72 -7.76
CA SER A 502 -5.21 -20.11 -8.67
C SER A 502 -4.91 -20.34 -10.16
N ALA A 503 -3.66 -20.67 -10.50
CA ALA A 503 -3.24 -21.03 -11.84
C ALA A 503 -3.11 -22.54 -12.05
N SER A 504 -3.70 -23.34 -11.16
CA SER A 504 -3.69 -24.80 -11.19
C SER A 504 -2.29 -25.44 -11.19
N ASN A 505 -1.26 -24.72 -10.71
CA ASN A 505 0.10 -25.23 -10.56
C ASN A 505 0.35 -25.69 -9.12
N TYR A 506 -0.27 -26.81 -8.75
CA TYR A 506 -0.32 -27.28 -7.37
C TYR A 506 1.05 -27.65 -6.78
N GLN A 507 1.95 -28.23 -7.57
CA GLN A 507 3.30 -28.59 -7.08
C GLN A 507 4.06 -27.34 -6.63
N LEU A 508 4.00 -26.30 -7.45
CA LEU A 508 4.64 -25.03 -7.14
C LEU A 508 3.97 -24.33 -5.95
N ALA A 509 2.65 -24.48 -5.79
CA ALA A 509 1.93 -24.02 -4.60
C ALA A 509 2.45 -24.71 -3.32
N ILE A 510 2.57 -26.05 -3.34
CA ILE A 510 3.14 -26.85 -2.25
C ILE A 510 4.55 -26.38 -1.90
N ASP A 511 5.42 -26.22 -2.90
CA ASP A 511 6.81 -25.81 -2.67
C ASP A 511 6.91 -24.45 -1.97
N ASN A 512 6.08 -23.48 -2.39
CA ASN A 512 6.04 -22.15 -1.75
C ASN A 512 5.44 -22.21 -0.35
N TYR A 513 4.36 -22.96 -0.14
CA TYR A 513 3.78 -23.12 1.19
C TYR A 513 4.71 -23.88 2.16
N LEU A 514 5.50 -24.85 1.70
CA LEU A 514 6.52 -25.50 2.52
C LEU A 514 7.64 -24.53 2.95
N ILE A 515 7.98 -23.56 2.10
CA ILE A 515 8.90 -22.49 2.50
C ILE A 515 8.23 -21.58 3.54
N ALA A 516 6.97 -21.18 3.33
CA ALA A 516 6.20 -20.39 4.28
C ALA A 516 6.04 -21.09 5.65
N GLU A 517 5.82 -22.41 5.66
CA GLU A 517 5.73 -23.24 6.87
C GLU A 517 7.06 -23.25 7.63
N ARG A 518 8.19 -23.46 6.95
CA ARG A 518 9.52 -23.43 7.58
C ARG A 518 9.87 -22.05 8.16
N LEU A 519 9.42 -20.98 7.52
CA LEU A 519 9.55 -19.63 8.06
C LEU A 519 8.67 -19.48 9.30
N GLY A 520 7.41 -19.93 9.23
CA GLY A 520 6.44 -20.05 10.31
C GLY A 520 7.01 -20.72 11.56
N ASP A 521 7.67 -21.85 11.35
CA ASP A 521 8.31 -22.64 12.39
C ASP A 521 9.39 -21.89 13.16
N ARG A 522 10.18 -21.07 12.46
CA ARG A 522 11.19 -20.22 13.09
C ARG A 522 10.53 -19.11 13.91
N GLU A 523 9.38 -18.61 13.45
CA GLU A 523 8.59 -17.63 14.20
C GLU A 523 8.14 -18.20 15.54
N ILE A 524 7.67 -19.44 15.53
CA ILE A 524 7.15 -20.13 16.71
C ILE A 524 8.29 -20.55 17.65
N LYS A 525 9.39 -21.11 17.11
CA LYS A 525 10.53 -21.62 17.90
C LYS A 525 11.46 -20.52 18.41
N GLY A 526 11.44 -19.34 17.79
CA GLY A 526 12.44 -18.29 17.97
C GLY A 526 12.61 -17.75 19.40
N GLY A 527 11.62 -17.95 20.30
CA GLY A 527 11.72 -17.73 21.76
C GLY A 527 11.95 -16.29 22.22
N ILE A 528 12.53 -15.43 21.38
CA ILE A 528 12.68 -13.99 21.60
C ILE A 528 11.29 -13.41 21.42
N GLY A 529 10.61 -13.20 22.54
CA GLY A 529 9.27 -12.62 22.62
C GLY A 529 9.13 -11.50 21.61
N ARG A 530 8.30 -11.73 20.59
CA ARG A 530 7.96 -10.68 19.66
C ARG A 530 7.33 -9.56 20.45
N LEU A 531 7.81 -8.34 20.19
CA LEU A 531 7.22 -7.09 20.69
C LEU A 531 5.76 -6.90 20.24
N VAL A 532 5.23 -7.80 19.40
CA VAL A 532 3.83 -7.85 18.97
C VAL A 532 3.38 -9.30 19.14
N ALA A 533 2.47 -9.55 20.09
CA ALA A 533 1.76 -10.81 20.17
C ALA A 533 1.02 -11.02 18.84
N MET A 534 1.25 -12.15 18.18
CA MET A 534 0.42 -12.53 17.03
C MET A 534 -0.90 -13.05 17.59
N ASP A 535 -1.85 -12.14 17.79
CA ASP A 535 -3.15 -12.47 18.38
C ASP A 535 -4.08 -13.23 17.40
N GLY A 536 -3.68 -13.38 16.14
CA GLY A 536 -4.48 -14.02 15.10
C GLY A 536 -4.03 -15.45 14.79
N ASN A 537 -4.86 -16.44 15.14
CA ASN A 537 -4.74 -17.80 14.61
C ASN A 537 -4.75 -17.84 13.06
N GLU A 538 -5.33 -16.82 12.41
CA GLU A 538 -5.56 -16.75 10.96
C GLU A 538 -4.27 -16.77 10.12
N GLU A 539 -3.15 -16.28 10.66
CA GLU A 539 -1.91 -16.18 9.88
C GLU A 539 -1.32 -17.54 9.47
N PHE A 540 -1.70 -18.61 10.17
CA PHE A 540 -1.27 -19.97 9.87
C PHE A 540 -2.33 -20.80 9.14
N GLU A 541 -3.44 -20.18 8.73
CA GLU A 541 -4.51 -20.87 8.01
C GLU A 541 -4.00 -21.53 6.70
N PHE A 542 -2.98 -20.95 6.05
CA PHE A 542 -2.35 -21.50 4.84
C PHE A 542 -1.72 -22.89 5.07
N VAL A 543 -1.35 -23.23 6.31
CA VAL A 543 -0.83 -24.55 6.66
C VAL A 543 -1.92 -25.61 6.46
N GLY A 544 -3.18 -25.24 6.69
CA GLY A 544 -4.33 -26.12 6.42
C GLY A 544 -4.48 -26.39 4.93
N ASP A 545 -4.29 -25.36 4.10
CA ASP A 545 -4.32 -25.48 2.64
C ASP A 545 -3.16 -26.33 2.13
N LEU A 546 -1.95 -26.14 2.67
CA LEU A 546 -0.79 -26.99 2.40
C LEU A 546 -1.06 -28.46 2.71
N GLY A 547 -1.64 -28.75 3.88
CA GLY A 547 -2.02 -30.11 4.25
C GLY A 547 -3.00 -30.72 3.25
N LEU A 548 -4.01 -29.95 2.82
CA LEU A 548 -4.99 -30.40 1.82
C LEU A 548 -4.30 -30.73 0.48
N PHE A 549 -3.34 -29.91 0.04
CA PHE A 549 -2.58 -30.21 -1.17
C PHE A 549 -1.73 -31.47 -1.01
N LEU A 550 -1.08 -31.67 0.14
CA LEU A 550 -0.32 -32.90 0.40
C LEU A 550 -1.24 -34.14 0.37
N GLU A 551 -2.44 -34.07 0.93
CA GLU A 551 -3.46 -35.14 0.83
C GLU A 551 -3.80 -35.45 -0.63
N HIS A 552 -4.07 -34.40 -1.45
CA HIS A 552 -4.41 -34.55 -2.86
C HIS A 552 -3.33 -35.30 -3.67
N PHE A 553 -2.05 -35.09 -3.33
CA PHE A 553 -0.91 -35.80 -3.93
C PHE A 553 -0.54 -37.11 -3.22
N ASN A 554 -1.44 -37.69 -2.41
CA ASN A 554 -1.23 -38.92 -1.65
C ASN A 554 -0.04 -38.87 -0.65
N ARG A 555 0.40 -37.67 -0.24
CA ARG A 555 1.45 -37.46 0.78
C ARG A 555 0.84 -37.36 2.18
N TRP A 556 -0.02 -38.32 2.52
CA TRP A 556 -0.87 -38.32 3.72
C TRP A 556 -0.07 -38.24 5.03
N ASN A 557 1.06 -38.93 5.13
CA ASN A 557 1.89 -38.92 6.34
C ASN A 557 2.51 -37.54 6.61
N GLU A 558 2.89 -36.81 5.56
CA GLU A 558 3.41 -35.45 5.69
C GLU A 558 2.30 -34.48 6.12
N ALA A 559 1.11 -34.60 5.51
CA ALA A 559 -0.07 -33.84 5.91
C ALA A 559 -0.43 -34.08 7.39
N HIS A 560 -0.47 -35.33 7.82
CA HIS A 560 -0.76 -35.70 9.22
C HIS A 560 0.26 -35.11 10.21
N ASN A 561 1.56 -35.22 9.91
CA ASN A 561 2.60 -34.64 10.75
C ASN A 561 2.43 -33.12 10.89
N LEU A 562 2.08 -32.47 9.78
CA LEU A 562 1.83 -31.03 9.73
C LEU A 562 0.58 -30.64 10.52
N TYR A 563 -0.55 -31.34 10.34
CA TYR A 563 -1.76 -31.07 11.13
C TYR A 563 -1.56 -31.32 12.61
N THR A 564 -0.92 -32.43 12.99
CA THR A 564 -0.69 -32.77 14.40
C THR A 564 0.12 -31.69 15.10
N LYS A 565 1.20 -31.25 14.45
CA LYS A 565 2.09 -30.20 14.95
C LYS A 565 1.37 -28.87 15.14
N TYR A 566 0.62 -28.42 14.15
CA TYR A 566 -0.05 -27.12 14.19
C TYR A 566 -1.36 -27.13 14.98
N ALA A 567 -2.07 -28.25 15.05
CA ALA A 567 -3.23 -28.41 15.92
C ALA A 567 -2.86 -28.35 17.41
N GLN A 568 -1.67 -28.84 17.79
CA GLN A 568 -1.17 -28.69 19.17
C GLN A 568 -0.88 -27.24 19.53
N GLN A 569 -0.39 -26.44 18.56
CA GLN A 569 -0.05 -25.04 18.77
C GLN A 569 -1.28 -24.11 18.65
N TYR A 570 -2.19 -24.44 17.75
CA TYR A 570 -3.38 -23.66 17.41
C TYR A 570 -4.62 -24.56 17.47
N PRO A 571 -5.03 -25.00 18.67
CA PRO A 571 -6.10 -26.00 18.83
C PRO A 571 -7.45 -25.53 18.29
N SER A 572 -7.71 -24.22 18.29
CA SER A 572 -8.93 -23.60 17.76
C SER A 572 -9.01 -23.54 16.23
N GLN A 573 -7.92 -23.87 15.50
CA GLN A 573 -7.92 -23.79 14.05
C GLN A 573 -8.64 -24.98 13.39
N LEU A 574 -9.84 -24.73 12.89
CA LEU A 574 -10.71 -25.75 12.29
C LEU A 574 -10.08 -26.47 11.10
N LYS A 575 -9.25 -25.80 10.29
CA LYS A 575 -8.61 -26.45 9.13
C LYS A 575 -7.68 -27.59 9.54
N PHE A 576 -6.95 -27.46 10.65
CA PHE A 576 -6.04 -28.51 11.12
C PHE A 576 -6.84 -29.69 11.69
N GLN A 577 -7.88 -29.41 12.46
CA GLN A 577 -8.76 -30.43 13.02
C GLN A 577 -9.49 -31.20 11.91
N ALA A 578 -9.97 -30.49 10.88
CA ALA A 578 -10.57 -31.08 9.69
C ALA A 578 -9.59 -31.97 8.92
N GLY A 579 -8.32 -31.57 8.85
CA GLY A 579 -7.25 -32.39 8.27
C GLY A 579 -7.02 -33.69 9.03
N LEU A 580 -6.96 -33.64 10.36
CA LEU A 580 -6.78 -34.83 11.21
C LEU A 580 -7.93 -35.84 11.04
N ILE A 581 -9.20 -35.40 11.06
CA ILE A 581 -10.33 -36.32 10.88
C ILE A 581 -10.33 -36.97 9.48
N ARG A 582 -9.94 -36.24 8.42
CA ARG A 582 -9.80 -36.82 7.06
C ARG A 582 -8.71 -37.87 7.02
N TYR A 583 -7.54 -37.58 7.62
CA TYR A 583 -6.44 -38.54 7.70
C TYR A 583 -6.84 -39.82 8.46
N TYR A 584 -7.44 -39.68 9.64
CA TYR A 584 -7.85 -40.83 10.47
C TYR A 584 -8.91 -41.69 9.77
N ASN A 585 -9.88 -41.05 9.11
CA ASN A 585 -10.87 -41.76 8.31
C ASN A 585 -10.23 -42.50 7.13
N GLN A 586 -9.32 -41.86 6.38
CA GLN A 586 -8.63 -42.46 5.24
C GLN A 586 -7.80 -43.70 5.62
N HIS A 587 -7.27 -43.75 6.84
CA HIS A 587 -6.42 -44.85 7.33
C HIS A 587 -7.13 -45.82 8.28
N GLY A 588 -8.46 -45.69 8.45
CA GLY A 588 -9.24 -46.58 9.33
C GLY A 588 -8.92 -46.45 10.83
N GLN A 589 -8.31 -45.34 11.25
CA GLN A 589 -7.95 -45.06 12.65
C GLN A 589 -9.18 -44.57 13.43
N THR A 590 -10.13 -45.49 13.63
CA THR A 590 -11.47 -45.18 14.15
C THR A 590 -11.43 -44.63 15.58
N LYS A 591 -10.49 -45.09 16.41
CA LYS A 591 -10.36 -44.66 17.81
C LYS A 591 -9.95 -43.18 17.89
N GLU A 592 -8.91 -42.80 17.14
CA GLU A 592 -8.41 -41.43 17.05
C GLU A 592 -9.43 -40.50 16.38
N LEU A 593 -10.11 -41.00 15.34
CA LEU A 593 -11.21 -40.30 14.69
C LEU A 593 -12.33 -39.95 15.67
N CYS A 594 -12.86 -40.95 16.39
CA CYS A 594 -13.95 -40.74 17.34
C CYS A 594 -13.53 -39.86 18.54
N ALA A 595 -12.24 -39.86 18.91
CA ALA A 595 -11.73 -38.96 19.95
C ALA A 595 -11.66 -37.50 19.50
N THR A 596 -11.41 -37.24 18.21
CA THR A 596 -11.22 -35.89 17.67
C THR A 596 -12.55 -35.22 17.29
N ILE A 597 -13.52 -35.99 16.77
CA ILE A 597 -14.81 -35.49 16.26
C ILE A 597 -15.56 -34.55 17.23
N PRO A 598 -15.74 -34.88 18.53
CA PRO A 598 -16.51 -34.02 19.45
C PRO A 598 -15.92 -32.61 19.54
N THR A 599 -14.60 -32.50 19.68
CA THR A 599 -13.88 -31.22 19.72
C THR A 599 -14.06 -30.43 18.42
N VAL A 600 -14.02 -31.10 17.26
CA VAL A 600 -14.23 -30.44 15.96
C VAL A 600 -15.66 -29.89 15.84
N ILE A 601 -16.66 -30.66 16.27
CA ILE A 601 -18.06 -30.23 16.24
C ILE A 601 -18.26 -29.01 17.15
N GLU A 602 -17.71 -29.05 18.37
CA GLU A 602 -17.79 -27.93 19.33
C GLU A 602 -17.16 -26.66 18.75
N LEU A 603 -15.93 -26.76 18.22
CA LEU A 603 -15.24 -25.63 17.60
C LEU A 603 -16.02 -25.06 16.41
N ALA A 604 -16.58 -25.93 15.56
CA ALA A 604 -17.33 -25.51 14.38
C ALA A 604 -18.65 -24.83 14.79
N GLN A 605 -19.34 -25.34 15.81
CA GLN A 605 -20.55 -24.73 16.35
C GLN A 605 -20.26 -23.37 17.00
N ASN A 606 -19.17 -23.27 17.76
CA ASN A 606 -18.72 -22.02 18.35
C ASN A 606 -18.46 -20.96 17.27
N GLU A 607 -17.75 -21.31 16.20
CA GLU A 607 -17.48 -20.40 15.08
C GLU A 607 -18.76 -19.99 14.33
N LEU A 608 -19.70 -20.93 14.12
CA LEU A 608 -21.00 -20.65 13.51
C LEU A 608 -21.88 -19.73 14.37
N SER A 609 -21.73 -19.79 15.70
CA SER A 609 -22.49 -18.97 16.65
C SER A 609 -22.02 -17.51 16.71
N GLN A 610 -20.77 -17.22 16.32
CA GLN A 610 -20.23 -15.86 16.34
C GLN A 610 -21.02 -14.96 15.40
N GLN A 611 -21.30 -13.72 15.77
CA GLN A 611 -21.89 -12.78 14.82
C GLN A 611 -20.81 -12.34 13.84
N CYS A 612 -21.00 -12.61 12.54
CA CYS A 612 -19.98 -12.25 11.56
C CYS A 612 -20.14 -10.83 11.11
N HIS A 613 -19.10 -10.07 11.42
CA HIS A 613 -18.94 -8.72 10.94
C HIS A 613 -18.06 -8.78 9.69
N SER A 614 -16.90 -9.44 9.70
CA SER A 614 -15.92 -9.35 8.59
C SER A 614 -16.10 -10.41 7.49
N VAL A 615 -15.56 -10.14 6.29
CA VAL A 615 -15.44 -11.13 5.21
C VAL A 615 -14.64 -12.36 5.68
N ALA A 616 -13.57 -12.13 6.47
CA ALA A 616 -12.79 -13.20 7.07
C ALA A 616 -13.64 -14.09 7.99
N CYS A 617 -14.48 -13.49 8.84
CA CYS A 617 -15.43 -14.24 9.66
C CYS A 617 -16.44 -15.00 8.79
N SER A 618 -17.02 -14.36 7.77
CA SER A 618 -17.97 -15.02 6.87
C SER A 618 -17.34 -16.24 6.19
N ARG A 619 -16.09 -16.12 5.75
CA ARG A 619 -15.30 -17.23 5.22
C ARG A 619 -15.07 -18.32 6.28
N SER A 620 -14.70 -17.93 7.50
CA SER A 620 -14.52 -18.85 8.63
C SER A 620 -15.79 -19.63 8.94
N LYS A 621 -16.96 -18.99 8.92
CA LYS A 621 -18.26 -19.67 9.02
C LYS A 621 -18.54 -20.64 7.89
N GLY A 622 -18.19 -20.26 6.65
CA GLY A 622 -18.26 -21.16 5.51
C GLY A 622 -17.46 -22.44 5.75
N HIS A 623 -16.22 -22.28 6.20
CA HIS A 623 -15.36 -23.41 6.60
C HIS A 623 -15.96 -24.20 7.76
N ALA A 624 -16.46 -23.54 8.80
CA ALA A 624 -17.05 -24.19 9.97
C ALA A 624 -18.29 -25.02 9.60
N LYS A 625 -19.16 -24.50 8.71
CA LYS A 625 -20.32 -25.24 8.19
C LYS A 625 -19.89 -26.51 7.46
N TYR A 626 -18.91 -26.40 6.57
CA TYR A 626 -18.36 -27.54 5.83
C TYR A 626 -17.75 -28.59 6.76
N VAL A 627 -16.93 -28.15 7.72
CA VAL A 627 -16.26 -29.03 8.69
C VAL A 627 -17.28 -29.73 9.60
N LEU A 628 -18.32 -29.01 10.04
CA LEU A 628 -19.40 -29.57 10.85
C LEU A 628 -20.14 -30.70 10.10
N GLN A 629 -20.46 -30.49 8.82
CA GLN A 629 -21.13 -31.49 7.99
C GLN A 629 -20.29 -32.76 7.84
N ILE A 630 -18.97 -32.61 7.60
CA ILE A 630 -18.05 -33.74 7.51
C ILE A 630 -17.97 -34.49 8.85
N ALA A 631 -17.78 -33.76 9.95
CA ALA A 631 -17.63 -34.36 11.27
C ALA A 631 -18.89 -35.17 11.68
N GLN A 632 -20.08 -34.61 11.43
CA GLN A 632 -21.35 -35.30 11.70
C GLN A 632 -21.56 -36.53 10.83
N SER A 633 -21.23 -36.45 9.53
CA SER A 633 -21.31 -37.59 8.61
C SER A 633 -20.39 -38.74 9.06
N LEU A 634 -19.13 -38.41 9.40
CA LEU A 634 -18.15 -39.39 9.88
C LEU A 634 -18.53 -40.00 11.22
N ALA A 635 -19.11 -39.20 12.14
CA ALA A 635 -19.59 -39.69 13.44
C ALA A 635 -20.66 -40.77 13.26
N ASN A 636 -21.62 -40.53 12.37
CA ASN A 636 -22.71 -41.45 12.07
C ASN A 636 -22.21 -42.72 11.39
N ASN A 637 -21.33 -42.59 10.38
CA ASN A 637 -20.84 -43.73 9.60
C ASN A 637 -19.93 -44.66 10.41
N ASN A 638 -19.08 -44.10 11.27
CA ASN A 638 -18.13 -44.87 12.07
C ASN A 638 -18.70 -45.33 13.42
N LYS A 639 -19.99 -45.06 13.69
CA LYS A 639 -20.62 -45.36 14.98
C LYS A 639 -19.79 -44.83 16.14
N CYS A 640 -19.33 -43.57 16.05
CA CYS A 640 -18.71 -42.86 17.16
C CYS A 640 -19.79 -42.52 18.21
N HIS A 641 -20.39 -43.55 18.78
CA HIS A 641 -21.32 -43.45 19.89
C HIS A 641 -20.48 -43.48 21.16
N ASN A 642 -20.39 -42.32 21.82
CA ASN A 642 -20.02 -42.27 23.22
C ASN A 642 -21.15 -42.80 24.08
#